data_AF-A0A369JT57-F1
#
_entry.id   AF-A0A369JT57-F1
#
_cell.length_a   1.000
_cell.length_b   1.000
_cell.length_c   1.000
_cell.angle_alpha   90.00
_cell.angle_beta   90.00
_cell.angle_gamma   90.00
#
_symmetry.space_group_name_H-M   'P 1'
#
loop_
_entity.id
_entity.type
_entity.pdbx_description
1 polymer ?
#
loop_
_entity_poly.entity_id
_entity_poly.type
_entity_poly.pdbx_seq_one_letter_code
_entity_poly.pdbx_strand_id
1 'polypeptide(L)'
;MPHYSSPELYNTDEDLEAMEMPLPALALGLDLTITAPSSLPAIGFSPLSSSESSPLSSPVTPGAPLIQFTEPSSGPVPSSPIVGNAQEKADHRRRKASSKQRATLAVKAAEAKVLRHAQRIGDLNAVLDMLHGRGLQFGDLMEHVFNPDNGQGNVRWHGFFMHRGAASNVLTWWISSKNSQPAREEVHEWAVNYVSRIAAKEAHTATLSRELQTMQRPIDHTLITSFSFSTMYDHLHERLAPITIRILQAFATSPNASKHTEQRQSRTRTVIASAALACLGEYSHANNLAKRMLGLYLYATGSQRQPMTVLSTLGLSESYSNLVATASHDGKDFATSEPGVNATPPRIQASEDVSATTTLPPVCSPNCNQDNSTSTSTQKSTRRHPGTLHQLSNAMRDMARSIAATGLYGLVYDNINMMFRNAEQIVGRHETDILPDSQENGTCSTLFPLFKARREHIKLTDFQEAFFAAPPLEPTDILHTADEQKQFKEYLIFTILRIIIKNGGERFQKFQTELEKRQPYSSERIEVHRTDLHPLPAWDIDESSITGNAEVDQAILDELELKSVPEFFQFVRFIGGDQLSIARMRSLENLRAGQEAGHPGFFWGVWIPGLFHGKIADMHGMLVTHWGTSNSGTKNPGCLAFHNTRLDRLPIVLTSLPTFRTCRDLVFVSLYSRVLHCLLLVSGKSSLDEYTSSVGDWETLEEHAREIYAHFADTSLVEELRWAREESRSTAQAEAELSAATGTASAPRSRKGKKKDVPKPKLAPTDGDMVFENAILFLRDALVSREFTDAVQAGDSGRVLLVLKLWALSFRGSGRTKYAYEMLHVVHNIMKVWPKAITDIVLNNWLLNPTGNPNSFVEMDLVQEHLNFWIKKFYKAHGVNASWEWLHLISPCVNVLRTLANKFNDVLGGDLGTRHAPADLSEDIETLMDSLDEHKVYQLQKGRTLGDDDSPAKDIVSVGLQNLMDSTKSPLDEYNTAFKQLQRRRRMQPVTEDSPVMPARNLTSPPAAPAPEHAAPSASALPTTYVLDEMDVDEVCFDEIREPDGADLDLEDEPTLGRLTDEDVALDMDETGALYGEDEFGFEADADAADEEEDFEEIDDDVFGS
;
A
#
# COMPACT_ATOMS: atom_id res chain seq x y z
N MET A 1 -2.15 42.00 31.36
CA MET A 1 -1.95 43.45 31.54
C MET A 1 -2.85 43.92 32.67
N PRO A 2 -2.40 44.75 33.64
CA PRO A 2 -1.02 45.15 34.01
C PRO A 2 -0.34 44.03 34.86
N HIS A 3 0.95 44.00 35.24
CA HIS A 3 2.00 44.97 35.61
C HIS A 3 1.91 45.58 37.03
N TYR A 4 2.83 45.15 37.91
CA TYR A 4 3.51 45.94 38.96
C TYR A 4 4.75 45.16 39.48
N SER A 5 5.61 45.73 40.32
CA SER A 5 6.98 46.08 39.88
C SER A 5 8.05 45.83 40.97
N SER A 6 9.32 45.94 40.57
CA SER A 6 10.57 45.88 41.38
C SER A 6 10.77 47.16 42.25
N PRO A 7 11.95 47.50 42.88
CA PRO A 7 13.33 46.94 42.82
C PRO A 7 13.89 46.59 44.24
N GLU A 8 15.18 46.47 44.60
CA GLU A 8 16.51 46.68 43.96
C GLU A 8 17.65 45.98 44.74
N LEU A 9 18.78 45.62 44.09
CA LEU A 9 20.18 45.94 44.52
C LEU A 9 21.28 45.30 43.63
N TYR A 10 22.00 46.17 42.91
CA TYR A 10 23.28 46.06 42.17
C TYR A 10 24.45 45.33 42.89
N ASN A 11 25.57 44.82 42.30
CA ASN A 11 26.04 44.40 40.93
C ASN A 11 27.28 43.45 41.15
N THR A 12 28.13 42.95 40.23
CA THR A 12 28.53 43.22 38.81
C THR A 12 28.36 41.95 37.93
N ASP A 13 28.52 41.89 36.59
CA ASP A 13 29.57 42.26 35.59
C ASP A 13 30.90 41.46 35.76
N GLU A 14 31.44 40.68 34.80
CA GLU A 14 31.59 40.91 33.33
C GLU A 14 31.45 39.63 32.44
N ASP A 15 30.84 39.85 31.27
CA ASP A 15 30.84 39.21 29.93
C ASP A 15 31.50 37.85 29.59
N LEU A 16 30.81 37.11 28.71
CA LEU A 16 31.34 36.03 27.86
C LEU A 16 30.84 36.22 26.41
N GLU A 17 31.75 36.45 25.46
CA GLU A 17 31.44 36.39 24.02
C GLU A 17 32.53 35.62 23.24
N ALA A 18 32.28 35.32 21.97
CA ALA A 18 32.92 34.23 21.24
C ALA A 18 34.34 34.53 20.71
N MET A 19 35.11 33.46 20.47
CA MET A 19 36.17 33.50 19.45
C MET A 19 36.39 32.11 18.81
N GLU A 20 36.30 32.07 17.49
CA GLU A 20 36.63 30.90 16.66
C GLU A 20 38.15 30.69 16.57
N MET A 21 38.60 29.50 16.18
CA MET A 21 39.94 29.30 15.59
C MET A 21 39.92 28.24 14.47
N PRO A 22 40.66 28.45 13.36
CA PRO A 22 40.57 27.62 12.16
C PRO A 22 41.59 26.48 12.06
N LEU A 23 41.32 25.54 11.15
CA LEU A 23 42.28 24.59 10.58
C LEU A 23 42.67 25.02 9.16
N PRO A 24 43.94 24.86 8.76
CA PRO A 24 44.21 24.23 7.46
C PRO A 24 45.37 23.21 7.50
N ALA A 25 45.44 22.35 6.48
CA ALA A 25 46.43 21.26 6.34
C ALA A 25 47.42 21.50 5.17
N LEU A 26 48.45 20.65 5.06
CA LEU A 26 49.30 20.28 3.89
C LEU A 26 50.65 19.69 4.42
N ALA A 27 51.44 18.83 3.74
CA ALA A 27 51.21 17.68 2.85
C ALA A 27 52.58 17.02 2.49
N LEU A 28 52.57 15.90 1.72
CA LEU A 28 53.71 15.22 1.04
C LEU A 28 54.67 14.38 1.94
N GLY A 29 55.17 13.20 1.54
CA GLY A 29 54.84 12.33 0.39
C GLY A 29 55.94 11.27 0.07
N LEU A 30 55.58 10.20 -0.70
CA LEU A 30 56.46 9.23 -1.43
C LEU A 30 57.26 8.18 -0.58
N ASP A 31 57.46 6.90 -0.97
CA ASP A 31 56.87 6.10 -2.07
C ASP A 31 57.01 4.54 -1.93
N LEU A 32 56.27 3.80 -2.78
CA LEU A 32 56.32 2.41 -3.36
C LEU A 32 57.42 1.34 -2.98
N THR A 33 57.39 0.01 -3.30
CA THR A 33 56.70 -0.89 -4.30
C THR A 33 56.52 -2.37 -3.82
N ILE A 34 55.46 -3.09 -4.31
CA ILE A 34 55.35 -4.46 -4.94
C ILE A 34 56.26 -5.66 -4.44
N THR A 35 55.91 -6.97 -4.32
CA THR A 35 54.99 -8.03 -4.93
C THR A 35 54.45 -9.01 -3.83
N ALA A 36 53.38 -9.85 -3.92
CA ALA A 36 52.94 -11.04 -4.74
C ALA A 36 53.26 -12.47 -4.12
N PRO A 37 52.58 -13.61 -4.44
CA PRO A 37 51.81 -14.34 -3.40
C PRO A 37 51.83 -15.92 -3.32
N SER A 38 51.31 -16.42 -2.18
CA SER A 38 50.50 -17.65 -1.94
C SER A 38 50.85 -19.07 -2.49
N SER A 39 51.00 -20.06 -1.58
CA SER A 39 50.37 -21.41 -1.68
C SER A 39 50.46 -22.25 -0.37
N LEU A 40 49.56 -23.23 -0.23
CA LEU A 40 49.49 -24.34 0.77
C LEU A 40 49.74 -25.69 0.01
N PRO A 41 49.73 -26.93 0.58
CA PRO A 41 49.32 -27.37 1.94
C PRO A 41 50.12 -28.52 2.65
N ALA A 42 49.92 -28.61 3.99
CA ALA A 42 49.67 -29.83 4.81
C ALA A 42 50.66 -31.02 5.01
N ILE A 43 50.29 -31.84 6.02
CA ILE A 43 50.71 -33.22 6.39
C ILE A 43 52.06 -33.42 7.12
N GLY A 44 52.02 -34.07 8.31
CA GLY A 44 53.01 -35.10 8.65
C GLY A 44 53.59 -35.17 10.08
N PHE A 45 53.02 -36.04 10.93
CA PHE A 45 53.66 -36.93 11.93
C PHE A 45 54.98 -36.54 12.66
N SER A 46 54.92 -36.60 14.01
CA SER A 46 56.03 -36.95 14.92
C SER A 46 56.63 -38.34 14.59
N PRO A 47 57.85 -38.72 15.03
CA PRO A 47 58.02 -39.13 16.44
C PRO A 47 59.45 -39.11 17.08
N LEU A 48 59.44 -39.36 18.41
CA LEU A 48 60.36 -40.24 19.18
C LEU A 48 61.78 -39.83 19.62
N SER A 49 62.09 -40.26 20.85
CA SER A 49 63.40 -40.65 21.42
C SER A 49 64.35 -39.48 21.80
N SER A 50 64.73 -39.24 23.06
CA SER A 50 65.50 -40.03 24.08
C SER A 50 66.95 -39.51 24.16
N SER A 51 67.66 -39.46 25.30
CA SER A 51 67.41 -39.89 26.69
C SER A 51 68.53 -39.34 27.59
N GLU A 52 68.27 -39.20 28.90
CA GLU A 52 69.30 -39.19 29.98
C GLU A 52 70.33 -38.02 29.97
N SER A 53 70.99 -37.64 31.07
CA SER A 53 70.82 -37.96 32.51
C SER A 53 71.29 -36.76 33.36
N SER A 54 70.90 -36.71 34.63
CA SER A 54 71.54 -35.86 35.66
C SER A 54 72.63 -36.67 36.38
N PRO A 55 73.68 -36.06 36.97
CA PRO A 55 73.52 -35.42 38.28
C PRO A 55 74.38 -34.17 38.56
N LEU A 56 74.15 -33.64 39.77
CA LEU A 56 74.74 -32.47 40.43
C LEU A 56 76.28 -32.37 40.38
N SER A 57 76.80 -31.14 40.30
CA SER A 57 77.59 -30.58 41.41
C SER A 57 77.82 -29.05 41.28
N SER A 58 77.76 -28.38 42.43
CA SER A 58 78.21 -26.99 42.68
C SER A 58 79.52 -27.07 43.52
N PRO A 59 80.21 -25.99 43.94
CA PRO A 59 79.85 -24.56 43.88
C PRO A 59 81.02 -23.55 43.60
N VAL A 60 80.70 -22.25 43.75
CA VAL A 60 81.57 -21.08 44.03
C VAL A 60 82.23 -20.31 42.84
N THR A 61 82.02 -19.00 42.91
CA THR A 61 82.45 -17.84 42.07
C THR A 61 83.78 -17.21 42.57
N PRO A 62 84.24 -15.97 42.20
CA PRO A 62 83.93 -15.06 41.08
C PRO A 62 85.19 -14.58 40.29
N GLY A 63 85.02 -13.74 39.24
CA GLY A 63 86.18 -13.05 38.62
C GLY A 63 85.90 -12.04 37.48
N ALA A 64 85.55 -10.80 37.85
CA ALA A 64 85.62 -9.48 37.16
C ALA A 64 85.79 -9.31 35.61
N PRO A 65 85.22 -8.24 35.00
CA PRO A 65 85.24 -7.99 33.55
C PRO A 65 86.42 -7.13 33.04
N LEU A 66 86.57 -7.08 31.71
CA LEU A 66 87.46 -6.14 31.01
C LEU A 66 86.66 -5.23 30.05
N ILE A 67 86.89 -3.92 30.14
CA ILE A 67 86.33 -2.89 29.25
C ILE A 67 87.34 -2.62 28.12
N GLN A 68 86.85 -2.35 26.90
CA GLN A 68 87.63 -1.67 25.87
C GLN A 68 86.92 -0.43 25.31
N PHE A 69 87.71 0.45 24.69
CA PHE A 69 87.44 1.89 24.56
C PHE A 69 86.93 2.32 23.18
N THR A 70 86.37 3.52 23.12
CA THR A 70 86.05 4.26 21.89
C THR A 70 87.29 4.91 21.28
N GLU A 71 87.36 4.93 19.94
CA GLU A 71 88.38 5.68 19.18
C GLU A 71 87.94 7.14 18.84
N PRO A 72 88.86 8.05 18.43
CA PRO A 72 88.73 9.46 18.78
C PRO A 72 88.61 10.48 17.62
N SER A 73 88.10 11.67 17.98
CA SER A 73 88.52 13.00 17.50
C SER A 73 88.65 13.24 15.98
N SER A 74 87.61 13.80 15.37
CA SER A 74 87.74 14.49 14.08
C SER A 74 88.54 15.80 14.18
N GLY A 75 89.34 16.09 13.15
CA GLY A 75 90.16 17.32 13.07
C GLY A 75 89.34 18.60 12.83
N PRO A 76 89.95 19.79 13.02
CA PRO A 76 89.25 21.07 12.91
C PRO A 76 88.86 21.41 11.46
N VAL A 77 87.57 21.30 11.15
CA VAL A 77 87.01 21.74 9.86
C VAL A 77 87.11 23.26 9.73
N PRO A 78 87.79 23.82 8.71
CA PRO A 78 87.84 25.26 8.50
C PRO A 78 86.47 25.82 8.11
N SER A 79 85.90 26.71 8.91
CA SER A 79 84.67 27.42 8.54
C SER A 79 84.98 28.54 7.54
N SER A 80 84.19 28.62 6.46
CA SER A 80 84.33 29.61 5.38
C SER A 80 84.54 31.05 5.88
N PRO A 81 85.38 31.86 5.22
CA PRO A 81 85.71 33.21 5.67
C PRO A 81 84.47 34.11 5.72
N ILE A 82 84.26 34.78 6.86
CA ILE A 82 83.15 35.73 7.02
C ILE A 82 83.48 37.00 6.24
N VAL A 83 82.87 37.17 5.07
CA VAL A 83 82.90 38.42 4.28
C VAL A 83 81.90 39.43 4.88
N GLY A 84 82.15 40.73 4.67
CA GLY A 84 81.35 41.83 5.24
C GLY A 84 82.19 42.92 5.90
N ASN A 85 81.57 44.02 6.29
CA ASN A 85 82.20 45.08 7.09
C ASN A 85 82.35 44.67 8.57
N ALA A 86 82.93 45.55 9.41
CA ALA A 86 83.22 45.24 10.81
C ALA A 86 81.93 44.97 11.64
N GLN A 87 80.83 45.67 11.31
CA GLN A 87 79.53 45.54 11.97
C GLN A 87 78.90 44.18 11.65
N GLU A 88 78.80 43.84 10.36
CA GLU A 88 78.27 42.57 9.86
C GLU A 88 79.05 41.37 10.39
N LYS A 89 80.39 41.48 10.44
CA LYS A 89 81.27 40.48 11.04
C LYS A 89 81.01 40.30 12.54
N ALA A 90 80.63 41.34 13.27
CA ALA A 90 80.25 41.24 14.69
C ALA A 90 78.86 40.61 14.87
N ASP A 91 77.86 41.03 14.08
CA ASP A 91 76.48 40.53 14.23
C ASP A 91 76.29 39.12 13.68
N HIS A 92 77.00 38.71 12.62
CA HIS A 92 77.04 37.31 12.20
C HIS A 92 77.69 36.41 13.27
N ARG A 93 78.76 36.89 13.94
CA ARG A 93 79.34 36.19 15.11
C ARG A 93 78.33 36.11 16.27
N ARG A 94 77.60 37.19 16.59
CA ARG A 94 76.54 37.19 17.61
C ARG A 94 75.41 36.22 17.30
N ARG A 95 74.88 36.22 16.07
CA ARG A 95 73.82 35.28 15.64
C ARG A 95 74.29 33.83 15.70
N LYS A 96 75.50 33.52 15.19
CA LYS A 96 76.07 32.16 15.24
C LYS A 96 76.39 31.72 16.67
N ALA A 97 76.84 32.64 17.54
CA ALA A 97 77.02 32.38 18.97
C ALA A 97 75.69 32.13 19.69
N SER A 98 74.66 32.95 19.45
CA SER A 98 73.34 32.82 20.10
C SER A 98 72.60 31.55 19.64
N SER A 99 72.67 31.19 18.36
CA SER A 99 72.16 29.91 17.85
C SER A 99 72.89 28.72 18.48
N LYS A 100 74.23 28.74 18.52
CA LYS A 100 75.02 27.72 19.21
C LYS A 100 74.69 27.66 20.71
N GLN A 101 74.48 28.80 21.36
CA GLN A 101 74.09 28.88 22.77
C GLN A 101 72.69 28.30 23.01
N ARG A 102 71.70 28.56 22.15
CA ARG A 102 70.38 27.92 22.21
C ARG A 102 70.47 26.41 22.00
N ALA A 103 71.26 25.94 21.03
CA ALA A 103 71.49 24.51 20.82
C ALA A 103 72.18 23.87 22.04
N THR A 104 73.23 24.49 22.60
CA THR A 104 73.89 24.01 23.82
C THR A 104 72.98 24.07 25.05
N LEU A 105 72.06 25.04 25.15
CA LEU A 105 71.06 25.10 26.23
C LEU A 105 69.97 24.05 26.05
N ALA A 106 69.53 23.75 24.82
CA ALA A 106 68.59 22.68 24.54
C ALA A 106 69.20 21.30 24.82
N VAL A 107 70.45 21.07 24.40
CA VAL A 107 71.23 19.87 24.77
C VAL A 107 71.39 19.78 26.28
N LYS A 108 71.83 20.84 26.97
CA LYS A 108 71.94 20.84 28.44
C LYS A 108 70.60 20.68 29.17
N ALA A 109 69.49 21.14 28.59
CA ALA A 109 68.15 20.91 29.13
C ALA A 109 67.69 19.46 28.93
N ALA A 110 68.03 18.84 27.79
CA ALA A 110 67.81 17.42 27.54
C ALA A 110 68.69 16.55 28.44
N GLU A 111 69.99 16.82 28.53
CA GLU A 111 70.93 16.20 29.47
C GLU A 111 70.46 16.34 30.91
N ALA A 112 70.04 17.54 31.34
CA ALA A 112 69.49 17.75 32.69
C ALA A 112 68.14 17.03 32.90
N LYS A 113 67.31 16.87 31.86
CA LYS A 113 66.06 16.09 31.93
C LYS A 113 66.35 14.59 32.03
N VAL A 114 67.32 14.08 31.27
CA VAL A 114 67.83 12.70 31.34
C VAL A 114 68.48 12.43 32.70
N LEU A 115 69.31 13.35 33.20
CA LEU A 115 69.96 13.23 34.51
C LEU A 115 68.94 13.26 35.66
N ARG A 116 67.94 14.16 35.63
CA ARG A 116 66.83 14.16 36.60
C ARG A 116 65.96 12.91 36.48
N HIS A 117 65.80 12.34 35.29
CA HIS A 117 65.06 11.11 35.09
C HIS A 117 65.83 9.89 35.65
N ALA A 118 67.13 9.79 35.37
CA ALA A 118 68.01 8.78 35.94
C ALA A 118 68.13 8.90 37.47
N GLN A 119 68.24 10.12 37.99
CA GLN A 119 68.19 10.37 39.44
C GLN A 119 66.85 9.91 40.03
N ARG A 120 65.72 10.30 39.44
CA ARG A 120 64.39 9.87 39.89
C ARG A 120 64.18 8.35 39.81
N ILE A 121 64.80 7.67 38.84
CA ILE A 121 64.83 6.20 38.79
C ILE A 121 65.65 5.63 39.96
N GLY A 122 66.81 6.22 40.27
CA GLY A 122 67.61 5.86 41.45
C GLY A 122 66.84 6.07 42.77
N ASP A 123 66.17 7.21 42.92
CA ASP A 123 65.34 7.54 44.08
C ASP A 123 64.17 6.54 44.24
N LEU A 124 63.52 6.16 43.13
CA LEU A 124 62.44 5.16 43.14
C LEU A 124 62.95 3.75 43.46
N ASN A 125 64.11 3.35 42.93
CA ASN A 125 64.74 2.07 43.26
C ASN A 125 65.09 2.00 44.75
N ALA A 126 65.66 3.06 45.32
CA ALA A 126 65.95 3.13 46.76
C ALA A 126 64.70 3.02 47.65
N VAL A 127 63.52 3.44 47.15
CA VAL A 127 62.22 3.20 47.84
C VAL A 127 61.80 1.73 47.72
N LEU A 128 61.99 1.08 46.57
CA LEU A 128 61.71 -0.36 46.41
C LEU A 128 62.64 -1.22 47.28
N ASP A 129 63.90 -0.84 47.43
CA ASP A 129 64.86 -1.48 48.35
C ASP A 129 64.43 -1.29 49.82
N MET A 130 63.90 -0.10 50.18
CA MET A 130 63.40 0.18 51.53
C MET A 130 62.18 -0.69 51.90
N LEU A 131 61.29 -0.98 50.94
CA LEU A 131 60.15 -1.88 51.15
C LEU A 131 60.64 -3.31 51.40
N HIS A 132 61.48 -3.85 50.51
CA HIS A 132 62.05 -5.19 50.67
C HIS A 132 62.84 -5.34 51.98
N GLY A 133 63.63 -4.34 52.36
CA GLY A 133 64.36 -4.30 53.63
C GLY A 133 63.48 -4.28 54.89
N ARG A 134 62.16 -4.14 54.74
CA ARG A 134 61.15 -4.24 55.81
C ARG A 134 60.22 -5.44 55.66
N GLY A 135 60.47 -6.32 54.68
CA GLY A 135 59.61 -7.46 54.36
C GLY A 135 58.31 -7.09 53.63
N LEU A 136 58.23 -5.87 53.07
CA LEU A 136 57.07 -5.39 52.31
C LEU A 136 57.35 -5.47 50.81
N GLN A 137 56.33 -5.81 50.03
CA GLN A 137 56.35 -5.81 48.58
C GLN A 137 55.84 -4.47 48.03
N PHE A 138 56.07 -4.23 46.74
CA PHE A 138 55.41 -3.12 46.04
C PHE A 138 53.88 -3.30 45.97
N GLY A 139 53.39 -4.55 45.94
CA GLY A 139 51.98 -4.89 46.04
C GLY A 139 51.33 -4.34 47.32
N ASP A 140 51.93 -4.60 48.48
CA ASP A 140 51.42 -4.13 49.78
C ASP A 140 51.27 -2.60 49.83
N LEU A 141 52.21 -1.86 49.25
CA LEU A 141 52.12 -0.39 49.14
C LEU A 141 51.01 0.04 48.17
N MET A 142 50.86 -0.65 47.04
CA MET A 142 49.77 -0.39 46.09
C MET A 142 48.40 -0.67 46.71
N GLU A 143 48.21 -1.79 47.41
CA GLU A 143 46.97 -2.09 48.13
C GLU A 143 46.72 -1.07 49.25
N HIS A 144 47.73 -0.71 50.04
CA HIS A 144 47.57 0.28 51.10
C HIS A 144 47.11 1.65 50.57
N VAL A 145 47.67 2.10 49.44
CA VAL A 145 47.31 3.39 48.84
C VAL A 145 46.00 3.32 48.05
N PHE A 146 45.79 2.29 47.22
CA PHE A 146 44.66 2.26 46.28
C PHE A 146 43.36 1.69 46.87
N ASN A 147 43.40 0.85 47.91
CA ASN A 147 42.18 0.44 48.61
C ASN A 147 41.47 1.67 49.22
N PRO A 148 40.18 1.93 48.88
CA PRO A 148 39.41 3.05 49.41
C PRO A 148 39.49 3.19 50.94
N ASP A 149 39.35 2.08 51.66
CA ASP A 149 39.11 2.00 53.10
C ASP A 149 40.30 2.47 53.95
N ASN A 150 41.51 2.40 53.40
CA ASN A 150 42.75 2.83 54.06
C ASN A 150 42.92 4.36 54.16
N GLY A 151 41.92 5.15 53.77
CA GLY A 151 41.89 6.60 53.98
C GLY A 151 42.84 7.45 53.12
N GLN A 152 43.65 6.84 52.25
CA GLN A 152 44.70 7.52 51.44
C GLN A 152 44.18 8.40 50.27
N GLY A 153 42.98 9.00 50.40
CA GLY A 153 42.30 9.74 49.33
C GLY A 153 43.12 10.86 48.69
N ASN A 154 43.75 11.71 49.49
CA ASN A 154 44.59 12.80 48.99
C ASN A 154 45.83 12.30 48.23
N VAL A 155 46.42 11.17 48.67
CA VAL A 155 47.58 10.55 48.02
C VAL A 155 47.18 9.93 46.68
N ARG A 156 46.05 9.18 46.66
CA ARG A 156 45.47 8.64 45.42
C ARG A 156 45.17 9.75 44.40
N TRP A 157 44.54 10.83 44.84
CA TRP A 157 44.17 11.91 43.93
C TRP A 157 45.40 12.70 43.46
N HIS A 158 46.07 13.43 44.35
CA HIS A 158 47.15 14.35 43.95
C HIS A 158 48.42 13.62 43.48
N GLY A 159 48.69 12.42 43.98
CA GLY A 159 49.86 11.63 43.58
C GLY A 159 49.70 10.81 42.31
N PHE A 160 48.46 10.55 41.86
CA PHE A 160 48.19 9.66 40.72
C PHE A 160 47.10 10.19 39.79
N PHE A 161 45.83 10.23 40.22
CA PHE A 161 44.69 10.52 39.32
C PHE A 161 44.60 11.98 38.84
N MET A 162 45.19 12.94 39.56
CA MET A 162 45.29 14.34 39.15
C MET A 162 46.13 14.51 37.86
N HIS A 163 47.02 13.57 37.56
CA HIS A 163 47.77 13.54 36.30
C HIS A 163 47.00 12.73 35.25
N ARG A 164 46.26 13.42 34.36
CA ARG A 164 45.54 12.78 33.24
C ARG A 164 46.44 11.80 32.49
N GLY A 165 45.94 10.58 32.30
CA GLY A 165 46.66 9.49 31.64
C GLY A 165 47.60 8.66 32.53
N ALA A 166 47.87 9.03 33.79
CA ALA A 166 48.75 8.24 34.66
C ALA A 166 48.24 6.80 34.87
N ALA A 167 46.95 6.66 35.21
CA ALA A 167 46.29 5.35 35.33
C ALA A 167 46.29 4.57 34.01
N SER A 168 45.95 5.25 32.89
CA SER A 168 45.92 4.65 31.55
C SER A 168 47.30 4.11 31.14
N ASN A 169 48.36 4.89 31.35
CA ASN A 169 49.73 4.48 31.05
C ASN A 169 50.14 3.23 31.84
N VAL A 170 49.80 3.16 33.13
CA VAL A 170 50.08 1.97 33.97
C VAL A 170 49.35 0.74 33.43
N LEU A 171 48.05 0.86 33.10
CA LEU A 171 47.30 -0.23 32.47
C LEU A 171 47.89 -0.65 31.12
N THR A 172 48.30 0.31 30.27
CA THR A 172 48.99 0.06 28.99
C THR A 172 50.34 -0.64 29.17
N TRP A 173 51.07 -0.35 30.26
CA TRP A 173 52.32 -1.04 30.58
C TRP A 173 52.07 -2.47 31.09
N TRP A 174 51.02 -2.68 31.90
CA TRP A 174 50.66 -4.01 32.39
C TRP A 174 50.25 -4.96 31.25
N ILE A 175 49.47 -4.49 30.27
CA ILE A 175 49.09 -5.30 29.09
C ILE A 175 50.18 -5.36 28.00
N SER A 176 51.32 -4.69 28.20
CA SER A 176 52.39 -4.61 27.18
C SER A 176 52.97 -5.99 26.87
N SER A 177 53.34 -6.24 25.61
CA SER A 177 54.01 -7.48 25.18
C SER A 177 55.31 -7.78 25.92
N LYS A 178 55.91 -6.77 26.57
CA LYS A 178 57.11 -6.88 27.42
C LYS A 178 56.84 -7.40 28.85
N ASN A 179 55.57 -7.48 29.27
CA ASN A 179 55.18 -8.02 30.57
C ASN A 179 54.91 -9.53 30.50
N SER A 180 54.96 -10.21 31.66
CA SER A 180 54.72 -11.66 31.76
C SER A 180 53.30 -12.04 31.33
N GLN A 181 53.13 -13.24 30.79
CA GLN A 181 51.82 -13.70 30.30
C GLN A 181 50.72 -13.65 31.38
N PRO A 182 50.91 -14.21 32.60
CA PRO A 182 49.89 -14.17 33.65
C PRO A 182 49.47 -12.75 34.06
N ALA A 183 50.41 -11.82 34.15
CA ALA A 183 50.12 -10.43 34.54
C ALA A 183 49.35 -9.65 33.47
N ARG A 184 49.41 -10.07 32.19
CA ARG A 184 48.54 -9.55 31.13
C ARG A 184 47.16 -10.19 31.19
N GLU A 185 47.10 -11.50 31.43
CA GLU A 185 45.87 -12.27 31.53
C GLU A 185 44.99 -11.80 32.69
N GLU A 186 45.56 -11.56 33.87
CA GLU A 186 44.87 -11.00 35.04
C GLU A 186 44.18 -9.64 34.73
N VAL A 187 44.90 -8.72 34.09
CA VAL A 187 44.40 -7.39 33.75
C VAL A 187 43.37 -7.44 32.60
N HIS A 188 43.55 -8.35 31.64
CA HIS A 188 42.56 -8.60 30.59
C HIS A 188 41.27 -9.20 31.17
N GLU A 189 41.37 -10.21 32.04
CA GLU A 189 40.22 -10.85 32.69
C GLU A 189 39.46 -9.84 33.57
N TRP A 190 40.16 -9.03 34.36
CA TRP A 190 39.54 -7.95 35.13
C TRP A 190 38.79 -6.96 34.23
N ALA A 191 39.39 -6.55 33.10
CA ALA A 191 38.78 -5.60 32.17
C ALA A 191 37.53 -6.17 31.49
N VAL A 192 37.58 -7.43 31.04
CA VAL A 192 36.43 -8.17 30.49
C VAL A 192 35.33 -8.29 31.55
N ASN A 193 35.66 -8.74 32.77
CA ASN A 193 34.69 -8.86 33.87
C ASN A 193 34.14 -7.50 34.34
N TYR A 194 34.83 -6.39 34.12
CA TYR A 194 34.30 -5.04 34.35
C TYR A 194 33.32 -4.63 33.24
N VAL A 195 33.68 -4.79 31.96
CA VAL A 195 32.84 -4.44 30.82
C VAL A 195 31.56 -5.29 30.77
N SER A 196 31.65 -6.61 30.99
CA SER A 196 30.48 -7.49 31.04
C SER A 196 29.47 -7.09 32.12
N ARG A 197 29.94 -6.60 33.27
CA ARG A 197 29.07 -6.05 34.34
C ARG A 197 28.45 -4.70 33.99
N ILE A 198 28.99 -3.96 33.02
CA ILE A 198 28.37 -2.75 32.49
C ILE A 198 27.31 -3.13 31.45
N ALA A 199 27.63 -4.00 30.49
CA ALA A 199 26.68 -4.48 29.49
C ALA A 199 25.44 -5.13 30.13
N ALA A 200 25.62 -5.92 31.20
CA ALA A 200 24.51 -6.48 31.97
C ALA A 200 23.65 -5.42 32.69
N LYS A 201 24.23 -4.26 33.06
CA LYS A 201 23.47 -3.12 33.62
C LYS A 201 22.73 -2.33 32.53
N GLU A 202 23.35 -2.13 31.37
CA GLU A 202 22.70 -1.51 30.21
C GLU A 202 21.49 -2.34 29.76
N ALA A 203 21.63 -3.66 29.63
CA ALA A 203 20.53 -4.56 29.34
C ALA A 203 19.41 -4.53 30.41
N HIS A 204 19.79 -4.44 31.69
CA HIS A 204 18.84 -4.28 32.78
C HIS A 204 18.06 -2.94 32.69
N THR A 205 18.77 -1.83 32.44
CA THR A 205 18.18 -0.50 32.27
C THR A 205 17.26 -0.44 31.05
N ALA A 206 17.67 -1.00 29.91
CA ALA A 206 16.84 -1.12 28.70
C ALA A 206 15.57 -1.94 28.94
N THR A 207 15.64 -2.97 29.79
CA THR A 207 14.46 -3.77 30.18
C THR A 207 13.57 -3.01 31.18
N LEU A 208 14.15 -2.25 32.10
CA LEU A 208 13.38 -1.45 33.07
C LEU A 208 12.70 -0.22 32.46
N SER A 209 13.21 0.33 31.36
CA SER A 209 12.56 1.46 30.67
C SER A 209 11.19 1.10 30.07
N ARG A 210 10.99 -0.20 29.76
CA ARG A 210 9.86 -0.75 28.98
C ARG A 210 9.75 -0.26 27.54
N GLU A 211 10.67 0.57 27.05
CA GLU A 211 10.57 1.21 25.73
C GLU A 211 10.73 0.21 24.57
N LEU A 212 11.29 -0.98 24.85
CA LEU A 212 11.41 -2.12 23.94
C LEU A 212 10.27 -3.15 24.04
N GLN A 213 9.22 -2.89 24.82
CA GLN A 213 8.23 -3.89 25.26
C GLN A 213 6.82 -3.56 24.77
N THR A 214 6.06 -4.59 24.35
CA THR A 214 4.66 -4.40 23.88
C THR A 214 3.59 -4.76 24.92
N MET A 215 3.94 -5.39 26.05
CA MET A 215 2.95 -5.93 27.02
C MET A 215 2.03 -4.87 27.68
N GLN A 216 2.32 -3.58 27.49
CA GLN A 216 1.52 -2.44 27.97
C GLN A 216 1.38 -1.32 26.92
N ARG A 217 1.66 -1.62 25.64
CA ARG A 217 1.60 -0.66 24.53
C ARG A 217 0.66 -1.23 23.46
N PRO A 218 -0.37 -0.49 23.00
CA PRO A 218 -1.25 -0.97 21.94
C PRO A 218 -0.44 -1.30 20.69
N ILE A 219 -0.82 -2.37 20.01
CA ILE A 219 -0.26 -2.75 18.71
C ILE A 219 -1.18 -2.16 17.66
N ASP A 220 -0.95 -0.89 17.35
CA ASP A 220 -1.79 -0.09 16.46
C ASP A 220 -0.98 0.45 15.27
N HIS A 221 -1.68 1.18 14.40
CA HIS A 221 -1.09 1.88 13.27
C HIS A 221 0.05 2.81 13.69
N THR A 222 -0.06 3.49 14.84
CA THR A 222 0.96 4.41 15.36
C THR A 222 2.22 3.67 15.80
N LEU A 223 2.09 2.53 16.49
CA LEU A 223 3.22 1.67 16.85
C LEU A 223 3.98 1.21 15.60
N ILE A 224 3.24 0.68 14.63
CA ILE A 224 3.80 0.07 13.42
C ILE A 224 4.47 1.14 12.54
N THR A 225 3.81 2.27 12.32
CA THR A 225 4.35 3.33 11.45
C THR A 225 5.49 4.15 12.09
N SER A 226 5.63 4.15 13.41
CA SER A 226 6.73 4.81 14.13
C SER A 226 7.96 3.93 14.39
N PHE A 227 7.92 2.64 14.04
CA PHE A 227 9.07 1.75 14.19
C PHE A 227 10.12 2.00 13.09
N SER A 228 11.37 2.23 13.47
CA SER A 228 12.51 2.38 12.55
C SER A 228 13.80 1.88 13.18
N PHE A 229 14.59 1.10 12.44
CA PHE A 229 15.89 0.61 12.91
C PHE A 229 16.93 1.72 13.14
N SER A 230 16.85 2.85 12.41
CA SER A 230 17.74 3.99 12.69
C SER A 230 17.36 4.65 14.01
N THR A 231 16.09 5.00 14.21
CA THR A 231 15.63 5.59 15.48
C THR A 231 15.92 4.68 16.67
N MET A 232 15.80 3.35 16.50
CA MET A 232 16.21 2.39 17.51
C MET A 232 17.73 2.35 17.72
N TYR A 233 18.55 2.46 16.67
CA TYR A 233 20.01 2.56 16.80
C TYR A 233 20.41 3.78 17.62
N ASP A 234 19.95 4.97 17.24
CA ASP A 234 20.34 6.23 17.86
C ASP A 234 19.90 6.23 19.35
N HIS A 235 18.68 5.76 19.64
CA HIS A 235 18.16 5.63 21.01
C HIS A 235 18.93 4.61 21.87
N LEU A 236 19.36 3.47 21.30
CA LEU A 236 20.23 2.51 21.98
C LEU A 236 21.63 3.09 22.20
N HIS A 237 22.15 3.87 21.24
CA HIS A 237 23.50 4.44 21.28
C HIS A 237 23.62 5.57 22.32
N GLU A 238 22.62 6.45 22.41
CA GLU A 238 22.68 7.63 23.27
C GLU A 238 22.18 7.36 24.71
N ARG A 239 21.16 6.51 24.87
CA ARG A 239 20.38 6.45 26.11
C ARG A 239 20.34 5.09 26.82
N LEU A 240 20.13 3.99 26.10
CA LEU A 240 19.87 2.69 26.74
C LEU A 240 21.10 1.77 26.89
N ALA A 241 22.00 1.75 25.89
CA ALA A 241 23.13 0.81 25.86
C ALA A 241 24.41 1.39 25.19
N PRO A 242 24.87 2.59 25.58
CA PRO A 242 25.96 3.31 24.90
C PRO A 242 27.27 2.52 24.78
N ILE A 243 27.67 1.79 25.82
CA ILE A 243 28.94 1.04 25.82
C ILE A 243 28.80 -0.25 25.03
N THR A 244 27.67 -0.95 25.13
CA THR A 244 27.36 -2.16 24.34
C THR A 244 27.26 -1.85 22.85
N ILE A 245 26.56 -0.76 22.46
CA ILE A 245 26.51 -0.32 21.05
C ILE A 245 27.89 0.06 20.55
N ARG A 246 28.73 0.74 21.35
CA ARG A 246 30.12 1.04 20.96
C ARG A 246 30.99 -0.20 20.78
N ILE A 247 30.72 -1.28 21.51
CA ILE A 247 31.39 -2.58 21.30
C ILE A 247 30.91 -3.21 19.98
N LEU A 248 29.61 -3.20 19.69
CA LEU A 248 29.06 -3.70 18.42
C LEU A 248 29.53 -2.88 17.21
N GLN A 249 29.65 -1.55 17.34
CA GLN A 249 30.30 -0.68 16.35
C GLN A 249 31.72 -1.20 16.03
N ALA A 250 32.53 -1.50 17.04
CA ALA A 250 33.90 -1.99 16.86
C ALA A 250 34.00 -3.36 16.15
N PHE A 251 32.95 -4.20 16.20
CA PHE A 251 32.85 -5.42 15.39
C PHE A 251 32.35 -5.16 13.95
N ALA A 252 31.56 -4.10 13.74
CA ALA A 252 30.89 -3.82 12.47
C ALA A 252 31.60 -2.79 11.57
N THR A 253 32.53 -1.98 12.10
CA THR A 253 33.25 -0.94 11.35
C THR A 253 34.72 -1.30 11.11
N SER A 254 35.21 -1.07 9.89
CA SER A 254 36.64 -1.15 9.54
C SER A 254 37.34 0.22 9.65
N PRO A 255 38.68 0.29 9.61
CA PRO A 255 39.40 1.58 9.56
C PRO A 255 39.06 2.47 8.35
N ASN A 256 38.46 1.91 7.30
CA ASN A 256 37.99 2.64 6.11
C ASN A 256 36.51 3.03 6.18
N ALA A 257 35.79 2.75 7.28
CA ALA A 257 34.34 2.96 7.35
C ALA A 257 33.91 4.43 7.19
N SER A 258 34.79 5.40 7.47
CA SER A 258 34.58 6.83 7.19
C SER A 258 34.60 7.20 5.70
N LYS A 259 34.92 6.25 4.81
CA LYS A 259 34.85 6.38 3.35
C LYS A 259 33.67 5.61 2.74
N HIS A 260 32.80 5.02 3.55
CA HIS A 260 31.59 4.36 3.06
C HIS A 260 30.53 5.41 2.66
N THR A 261 29.77 5.14 1.59
CA THR A 261 28.58 5.92 1.22
C THR A 261 27.55 5.95 2.37
N GLU A 262 26.69 6.97 2.40
CA GLU A 262 25.73 7.15 3.49
C GLU A 262 24.76 5.97 3.62
N GLN A 263 24.26 5.42 2.50
CA GLN A 263 23.50 4.17 2.45
C GLN A 263 24.23 3.02 3.15
N ARG A 264 25.55 2.87 2.90
CA ARG A 264 26.37 1.82 3.51
C ARG A 264 26.59 2.06 5.01
N GLN A 265 26.71 3.32 5.44
CA GLN A 265 26.77 3.67 6.87
C GLN A 265 25.43 3.42 7.58
N SER A 266 24.31 3.79 6.96
CA SER A 266 22.94 3.52 7.45
C SER A 266 22.71 2.02 7.63
N ARG A 267 23.02 1.21 6.61
CA ARG A 267 22.97 -0.27 6.71
C ARG A 267 23.82 -0.81 7.87
N THR A 268 24.98 -0.22 8.16
CA THR A 268 25.79 -0.60 9.34
C THR A 268 25.08 -0.27 10.65
N ARG A 269 24.39 0.88 10.78
CA ARG A 269 23.56 1.21 11.97
C ARG A 269 22.45 0.17 12.16
N THR A 270 21.71 -0.13 11.10
CA THR A 270 20.60 -1.11 11.09
C THR A 270 21.05 -2.51 11.53
N VAL A 271 22.20 -2.99 11.05
CA VAL A 271 22.79 -4.28 11.49
C VAL A 271 23.13 -4.26 12.99
N ILE A 272 23.75 -3.19 13.49
CA ILE A 272 24.10 -3.06 14.91
C ILE A 272 22.85 -3.02 15.80
N ALA A 273 21.82 -2.26 15.40
CA ALA A 273 20.56 -2.19 16.13
C ALA A 273 19.84 -3.54 16.16
N SER A 274 19.74 -4.23 15.01
CA SER A 274 19.14 -5.56 14.91
C SER A 274 19.84 -6.57 15.83
N ALA A 275 21.17 -6.62 15.82
CA ALA A 275 21.95 -7.48 16.71
C ALA A 275 21.75 -7.14 18.20
N ALA A 276 21.76 -5.86 18.56
CA ALA A 276 21.52 -5.41 19.93
C ALA A 276 20.11 -5.77 20.41
N LEU A 277 19.09 -5.56 19.57
CA LEU A 277 17.68 -5.86 19.86
C LEU A 277 17.43 -7.37 20.02
N ALA A 278 18.07 -8.21 19.20
CA ALA A 278 18.02 -9.65 19.35
C ALA A 278 18.60 -10.08 20.71
N CYS A 279 19.80 -9.62 21.07
CA CYS A 279 20.42 -9.91 22.37
C CYS A 279 19.59 -9.41 23.56
N LEU A 280 18.98 -8.22 23.45
CA LEU A 280 18.10 -7.66 24.50
C LEU A 280 16.78 -8.44 24.62
N GLY A 281 16.28 -9.02 23.53
CA GLY A 281 15.11 -9.90 23.49
C GLY A 281 15.35 -11.34 23.99
N GLU A 282 16.61 -11.75 24.16
CA GLU A 282 17.01 -12.95 24.88
C GLU A 282 17.35 -12.67 26.34
N TYR A 283 17.97 -11.51 26.65
CA TYR A 283 18.15 -11.04 28.02
C TYR A 283 16.81 -10.90 28.76
N SER A 284 15.77 -10.45 28.05
CA SER A 284 14.39 -10.55 28.52
C SER A 284 13.41 -10.68 27.36
N HIS A 285 12.61 -11.75 27.36
CA HIS A 285 11.51 -11.93 26.39
C HIS A 285 10.42 -10.85 26.47
N ALA A 286 10.44 -9.97 27.48
CA ALA A 286 9.59 -8.78 27.50
C ALA A 286 10.01 -7.75 26.45
N ASN A 287 11.30 -7.70 26.06
CA ASN A 287 11.87 -6.79 25.05
C ASN A 287 11.57 -7.34 23.64
N ASN A 288 10.29 -7.40 23.30
CA ASN A 288 9.76 -8.13 22.14
C ASN A 288 9.38 -7.25 20.95
N LEU A 289 9.51 -5.91 21.03
CA LEU A 289 9.05 -4.98 20.00
C LEU A 289 9.61 -5.32 18.61
N ALA A 290 10.93 -5.43 18.46
CA ALA A 290 11.57 -5.73 17.18
C ALA A 290 11.17 -7.12 16.63
N LYS A 291 11.11 -8.13 17.51
CA LYS A 291 10.65 -9.48 17.16
C LYS A 291 9.21 -9.47 16.62
N ARG A 292 8.32 -8.67 17.20
CA ARG A 292 6.93 -8.50 16.78
C ARG A 292 6.79 -7.74 15.45
N MET A 293 7.54 -6.65 15.28
CA MET A 293 7.53 -5.90 14.01
C MET A 293 8.08 -6.75 12.86
N LEU A 294 9.19 -7.47 13.05
CA LEU A 294 9.69 -8.41 12.04
C LEU A 294 8.73 -9.59 11.81
N GLY A 295 8.06 -10.08 12.86
CA GLY A 295 7.03 -11.11 12.75
C GLY A 295 5.82 -10.68 11.90
N LEU A 296 5.33 -9.46 12.10
CA LEU A 296 4.26 -8.87 11.27
C LEU A 296 4.72 -8.58 9.84
N TYR A 297 5.95 -8.10 9.65
CA TYR A 297 6.54 -7.88 8.33
C TYR A 297 6.58 -9.18 7.51
N LEU A 298 7.21 -10.24 8.07
CA LEU A 298 7.32 -11.54 7.41
C LEU A 298 5.93 -12.08 7.02
N TYR A 299 4.94 -11.92 7.89
CA TYR A 299 3.56 -12.32 7.63
C TYR A 299 2.91 -11.50 6.51
N ALA A 300 3.10 -10.18 6.50
CA ALA A 300 2.57 -9.27 5.48
C ALA A 300 3.15 -9.58 4.08
N THR A 301 4.42 -9.97 4.00
CA THR A 301 5.07 -10.40 2.75
C THR A 301 4.87 -11.89 2.43
N GLY A 302 3.79 -12.51 2.91
CA GLY A 302 3.41 -13.89 2.58
C GLY A 302 4.38 -14.99 3.07
N SER A 303 5.25 -14.71 4.04
CA SER A 303 6.22 -15.71 4.52
C SER A 303 5.53 -16.91 5.15
N GLN A 304 5.74 -18.08 4.56
CA GLN A 304 5.19 -19.33 5.09
C GLN A 304 5.65 -19.59 6.55
N ARG A 305 4.84 -20.37 7.27
CA ARG A 305 5.07 -20.76 8.67
C ARG A 305 6.47 -21.33 8.93
N GLN A 306 7.08 -22.04 7.97
CA GLN A 306 8.39 -22.66 8.14
C GLN A 306 9.53 -21.63 8.22
N PRO A 307 9.73 -20.70 7.24
CA PRO A 307 10.60 -19.53 7.38
C PRO A 307 10.42 -18.76 8.71
N MET A 308 9.18 -18.43 9.09
CA MET A 308 8.91 -17.73 10.35
C MET A 308 9.34 -18.54 11.59
N THR A 309 9.16 -19.87 11.55
CA THR A 309 9.60 -20.76 12.64
C THR A 309 11.12 -20.75 12.76
N VAL A 310 11.85 -20.81 11.65
CA VAL A 310 13.33 -20.71 11.64
C VAL A 310 13.80 -19.37 12.21
N LEU A 311 13.24 -18.25 11.73
CA LEU A 311 13.65 -16.91 12.18
C LEU A 311 13.30 -16.64 13.65
N SER A 312 12.20 -17.19 14.16
CA SER A 312 11.88 -17.13 15.59
C SER A 312 12.79 -18.01 16.46
N THR A 313 13.26 -19.14 15.91
CA THR A 313 14.25 -20.02 16.58
C THR A 313 15.63 -19.37 16.65
N LEU A 314 15.96 -18.49 15.69
CA LEU A 314 17.16 -17.65 15.71
C LEU A 314 17.01 -16.39 16.59
N GLY A 315 15.88 -16.20 17.27
CA GLY A 315 15.62 -15.02 18.10
C GLY A 315 15.41 -13.71 17.31
N LEU A 316 15.13 -13.78 16.01
CA LEU A 316 14.97 -12.61 15.15
C LEU A 316 13.51 -12.14 15.07
N SER A 317 12.55 -13.07 14.98
CA SER A 317 11.11 -12.78 14.90
C SER A 317 10.33 -13.36 16.08
N GLU A 318 9.07 -12.93 16.24
CA GLU A 318 8.08 -13.70 16.99
C GLU A 318 7.73 -15.00 16.22
N SER A 319 7.30 -16.04 16.94
CA SER A 319 6.87 -17.30 16.32
C SER A 319 5.48 -17.17 15.71
N TYR A 320 5.23 -17.87 14.59
CA TYR A 320 3.94 -17.89 13.91
C TYR A 320 2.78 -18.17 14.89
N SER A 321 2.92 -19.16 15.76
CA SER A 321 1.90 -19.54 16.75
C SER A 321 1.61 -18.47 17.80
N ASN A 322 2.55 -17.58 18.10
CA ASN A 322 2.32 -16.43 19.00
C ASN A 322 1.71 -15.25 18.23
N LEU A 323 2.02 -15.10 16.94
CA LEU A 323 1.46 -14.04 16.11
C LEU A 323 -0.05 -14.21 15.90
N VAL A 324 -0.47 -15.43 15.53
CA VAL A 324 -1.88 -15.76 15.20
C VAL A 324 -2.69 -16.35 16.37
N ALA A 325 -2.14 -16.37 17.60
CA ALA A 325 -2.82 -16.96 18.75
C ALA A 325 -4.21 -16.34 18.99
N THR A 326 -5.26 -17.16 18.99
CA THR A 326 -6.57 -16.75 19.48
C THR A 326 -6.54 -16.50 20.99
N ALA A 327 -7.35 -15.55 21.47
CA ALA A 327 -7.61 -15.44 22.90
C ALA A 327 -8.37 -16.69 23.38
N SER A 328 -7.98 -17.25 24.52
CA SER A 328 -8.70 -18.39 25.08
C SER A 328 -10.04 -17.92 25.65
N HIS A 329 -11.14 -18.13 24.91
CA HIS A 329 -12.49 -17.99 25.45
C HIS A 329 -12.66 -18.93 26.65
N ASP A 330 -13.02 -18.38 27.81
CA ASP A 330 -13.50 -19.18 28.93
C ASP A 330 -14.83 -19.82 28.52
N GLY A 331 -14.88 -21.15 28.50
CA GLY A 331 -15.96 -21.93 27.89
C GLY A 331 -17.36 -21.56 28.41
N LYS A 332 -18.20 -21.04 27.50
CA LYS A 332 -19.64 -20.90 27.65
C LYS A 332 -20.31 -21.28 26.34
N ASP A 333 -20.48 -22.57 26.15
CA ASP A 333 -21.38 -23.08 25.11
C ASP A 333 -22.81 -22.55 25.34
N PHE A 334 -23.57 -22.41 24.26
CA PHE A 334 -24.95 -21.92 24.27
C PHE A 334 -25.92 -23.00 24.83
N ALA A 335 -25.85 -23.23 26.13
CA ALA A 335 -26.86 -24.02 26.84
C ALA A 335 -28.08 -23.15 27.17
N THR A 336 -29.28 -23.59 26.77
CA THR A 336 -30.54 -22.89 26.99
C THR A 336 -30.89 -22.74 28.47
N SER A 337 -31.49 -21.61 28.83
CA SER A 337 -31.73 -21.23 30.23
C SER A 337 -33.11 -21.63 30.75
N GLU A 338 -33.16 -22.25 31.94
CA GLU A 338 -34.26 -22.04 32.89
C GLU A 338 -33.69 -21.58 34.27
N PRO A 339 -34.41 -20.75 35.05
CA PRO A 339 -33.85 -20.03 36.20
C PRO A 339 -34.00 -20.75 37.56
N GLY A 340 -32.92 -20.83 38.34
CA GLY A 340 -32.84 -21.60 39.60
C GLY A 340 -32.20 -20.89 40.81
N VAL A 341 -32.85 -19.84 41.31
CA VAL A 341 -32.92 -19.36 42.72
C VAL A 341 -31.75 -19.65 43.73
N ASN A 342 -31.13 -18.57 44.22
CA ASN A 342 -30.44 -18.38 45.52
C ASN A 342 -29.17 -19.20 45.91
N ALA A 343 -28.03 -18.50 46.02
CA ALA A 343 -26.98 -18.78 47.01
C ALA A 343 -26.21 -17.50 47.41
N THR A 344 -25.76 -17.41 48.67
CA THR A 344 -25.14 -16.19 49.28
C THR A 344 -23.60 -16.31 49.30
N PRO A 345 -22.82 -15.22 49.04
CA PRO A 345 -21.35 -15.32 48.91
C PRO A 345 -20.58 -15.41 50.24
N PRO A 346 -19.62 -16.35 50.39
CA PRO A 346 -18.73 -16.42 51.55
C PRO A 346 -17.44 -15.59 51.38
N ARG A 347 -17.50 -14.37 51.94
CA ARG A 347 -16.48 -13.75 52.82
C ARG A 347 -14.99 -14.11 52.64
N ILE A 348 -14.18 -13.08 52.37
CA ILE A 348 -12.71 -13.05 52.48
C ILE A 348 -12.24 -13.49 53.88
N GLN A 349 -11.20 -14.34 53.93
CA GLN A 349 -10.26 -14.41 55.04
C GLN A 349 -8.82 -14.38 54.49
N ALA A 350 -7.95 -13.64 55.17
CA ALA A 350 -6.51 -13.65 54.95
C ALA A 350 -5.83 -14.49 56.03
N SER A 351 -4.71 -15.13 55.67
CA SER A 351 -3.77 -15.73 56.62
C SER A 351 -2.36 -15.48 56.10
N GLU A 352 -1.61 -14.68 56.84
CA GLU A 352 -0.15 -14.61 56.71
C GLU A 352 0.46 -15.95 57.14
N ASP A 353 1.57 -16.38 56.54
CA ASP A 353 2.66 -16.95 57.34
C ASP A 353 4.02 -16.86 56.64
N VAL A 354 5.09 -17.01 57.41
CA VAL A 354 6.45 -16.59 57.04
C VAL A 354 7.44 -17.77 57.10
N SER A 355 8.21 -17.98 56.01
CA SER A 355 9.60 -18.45 56.12
C SER A 355 10.39 -18.21 54.83
N ALA A 356 11.65 -17.84 54.97
CA ALA A 356 12.63 -17.84 53.89
C ALA A 356 13.54 -19.07 54.00
N THR A 357 14.19 -19.47 52.90
CA THR A 357 15.59 -19.95 52.89
C THR A 357 16.13 -19.93 51.45
N THR A 358 17.40 -19.57 51.30
CA THR A 358 18.10 -19.44 50.01
C THR A 358 18.73 -20.75 49.54
N THR A 359 18.54 -21.13 48.28
CA THR A 359 19.43 -22.06 47.56
C THR A 359 19.46 -21.77 46.06
N LEU A 360 20.63 -21.96 45.45
CA LEU A 360 20.87 -21.81 44.01
C LEU A 360 20.61 -23.13 43.26
N PRO A 361 20.04 -23.12 42.04
CA PRO A 361 20.06 -24.27 41.14
C PRO A 361 21.38 -24.33 40.34
N PRO A 362 22.01 -25.50 40.16
CA PRO A 362 23.18 -25.67 39.30
C PRO A 362 22.81 -25.86 37.82
N VAL A 363 23.79 -25.66 36.93
CA VAL A 363 23.68 -25.87 35.48
C VAL A 363 24.02 -27.32 35.12
N CYS A 364 23.19 -27.98 34.29
CA CYS A 364 23.65 -28.99 33.33
C CYS A 364 22.58 -29.33 32.26
N SER A 365 23.03 -29.87 31.12
CA SER A 365 22.24 -30.31 29.96
C SER A 365 22.47 -31.83 29.71
N PRO A 366 22.04 -32.44 28.59
CA PRO A 366 20.66 -32.77 28.20
C PRO A 366 20.45 -34.31 28.01
N ASN A 367 19.27 -34.73 27.50
CA ASN A 367 18.81 -36.11 27.20
C ASN A 367 18.58 -37.01 28.43
N CYS A 368 17.40 -37.61 28.63
CA CYS A 368 16.78 -38.60 27.73
C CYS A 368 15.24 -38.63 27.78
N ASN A 369 14.63 -39.38 26.84
CA ASN A 369 13.21 -39.76 26.91
C ASN A 369 13.04 -41.05 27.74
N GLN A 370 12.09 -41.08 28.69
CA GLN A 370 10.94 -42.03 28.64
C GLN A 370 10.00 -41.94 29.88
N ASP A 371 8.80 -42.47 29.65
CA ASP A 371 7.81 -43.02 30.57
C ASP A 371 6.94 -42.15 31.52
N ASN A 372 5.64 -42.38 31.35
CA ASN A 372 4.51 -41.88 32.13
C ASN A 372 4.67 -42.05 33.65
N SER A 373 4.32 -41.00 34.38
CA SER A 373 3.64 -41.16 35.67
C SER A 373 2.54 -40.11 35.84
N THR A 374 1.34 -40.56 36.21
CA THR A 374 0.16 -39.70 36.39
C THR A 374 0.29 -38.87 37.65
N SER A 375 0.45 -37.55 37.49
CA SER A 375 0.30 -36.59 38.59
C SER A 375 -0.72 -35.52 38.21
N THR A 376 -1.73 -35.35 39.05
CA THR A 376 -2.84 -34.40 38.86
C THR A 376 -2.39 -32.98 39.20
N SER A 377 -1.59 -32.37 38.32
CA SER A 377 -1.30 -30.94 38.43
C SER A 377 -2.57 -30.12 38.18
N THR A 378 -2.93 -29.29 39.16
CA THR A 378 -4.03 -28.35 39.03
C THR A 378 -3.65 -27.26 38.03
N GLN A 379 -4.10 -27.43 36.79
CA GLN A 379 -3.94 -26.41 35.74
C GLN A 379 -4.64 -25.12 36.17
N LYS A 380 -3.86 -24.16 36.66
CA LYS A 380 -4.28 -22.75 36.66
C LYS A 380 -4.46 -22.36 35.20
N SER A 381 -5.70 -22.03 34.80
CA SER A 381 -5.97 -21.48 33.47
C SER A 381 -5.23 -20.15 33.32
N THR A 382 -4.05 -20.21 32.71
CA THR A 382 -3.29 -19.03 32.30
C THR A 382 -3.95 -18.50 31.02
N ARG A 383 -4.91 -17.58 31.18
CA ARG A 383 -5.60 -16.92 30.06
C ARG A 383 -4.60 -16.52 28.98
N ARG A 384 -4.69 -17.17 27.82
CA ARG A 384 -3.81 -16.88 26.69
C ARG A 384 -4.16 -15.50 26.19
N HIS A 385 -3.17 -14.62 26.23
CA HIS A 385 -3.31 -13.28 25.66
C HIS A 385 -3.45 -13.42 24.14
N PRO A 386 -4.30 -12.62 23.47
CA PRO A 386 -4.40 -12.64 22.02
C PRO A 386 -3.04 -12.41 21.36
N GLY A 387 -2.81 -13.06 20.23
CA GLY A 387 -1.60 -12.92 19.44
C GLY A 387 -1.43 -11.53 18.86
N THR A 388 -0.22 -11.21 18.40
CA THR A 388 0.14 -9.88 17.87
C THR A 388 -0.79 -9.43 16.74
N LEU A 389 -1.24 -10.34 15.87
CA LEU A 389 -2.18 -10.02 14.80
C LEU A 389 -3.61 -9.74 15.32
N HIS A 390 -4.06 -10.48 16.34
CA HIS A 390 -5.35 -10.22 17.00
C HIS A 390 -5.36 -8.88 17.75
N GLN A 391 -4.24 -8.51 18.37
CA GLN A 391 -4.07 -7.20 18.99
C GLN A 391 -4.16 -6.07 17.96
N LEU A 392 -3.55 -6.26 16.77
CA LEU A 392 -3.62 -5.31 15.67
C LEU A 392 -5.02 -5.19 15.07
N SER A 393 -5.66 -6.30 14.73
CA SER A 393 -7.00 -6.33 14.14
C SER A 393 -8.02 -5.62 15.03
N ASN A 394 -8.01 -5.91 16.34
CA ASN A 394 -8.89 -5.21 17.28
C ASN A 394 -8.58 -3.70 17.34
N ALA A 395 -7.31 -3.30 17.36
CA ALA A 395 -6.94 -1.87 17.36
C ALA A 395 -7.40 -1.13 16.08
N MET A 396 -7.42 -1.80 14.92
CA MET A 396 -7.91 -1.22 13.66
C MET A 396 -9.45 -1.16 13.63
N ARG A 397 -10.13 -2.17 14.16
CA ARG A 397 -11.60 -2.18 14.34
C ARG A 397 -12.06 -1.11 15.33
N ASP A 398 -11.38 -0.95 16.46
CA ASP A 398 -11.64 0.10 17.44
C ASP A 398 -11.38 1.51 16.86
N MET A 399 -10.39 1.65 15.98
CA MET A 399 -10.17 2.89 15.21
C MET A 399 -11.34 3.17 14.25
N ALA A 400 -11.79 2.17 13.47
CA ALA A 400 -12.95 2.31 12.59
C ALA A 400 -14.23 2.68 13.37
N ARG A 401 -14.50 2.04 14.51
CA ARG A 401 -15.58 2.41 15.44
C ARG A 401 -15.48 3.86 15.92
N SER A 402 -14.27 4.31 16.29
CA SER A 402 -14.07 5.69 16.76
C SER A 402 -14.40 6.74 15.69
N ILE A 403 -14.16 6.42 14.41
CA ILE A 403 -14.52 7.27 13.27
C ILE A 403 -16.01 7.15 12.96
N ALA A 404 -16.57 5.94 12.97
CA ALA A 404 -17.99 5.69 12.73
C ALA A 404 -18.89 6.41 13.76
N ALA A 405 -18.48 6.45 15.02
CA ALA A 405 -19.14 7.20 16.09
C ALA A 405 -19.14 8.74 15.87
N THR A 406 -18.31 9.27 14.96
CA THR A 406 -18.41 10.67 14.53
C THR A 406 -19.62 10.92 13.63
N GLY A 407 -20.14 9.90 12.94
CA GLY A 407 -21.17 10.03 11.90
C GLY A 407 -20.68 10.72 10.62
N LEU A 408 -19.38 11.01 10.48
CA LEU A 408 -18.78 11.68 9.33
C LEU A 408 -17.86 10.72 8.57
N TYR A 409 -18.44 9.63 8.06
CA TYR A 409 -17.73 8.58 7.35
C TYR A 409 -18.52 8.10 6.14
N GLY A 410 -17.79 7.68 5.10
CA GLY A 410 -18.31 6.92 3.98
C GLY A 410 -17.93 5.44 4.13
N LEU A 411 -18.69 4.60 3.46
CA LEU A 411 -18.39 3.18 3.26
C LEU A 411 -18.33 2.90 1.76
N VAL A 412 -17.42 2.01 1.39
CA VAL A 412 -17.49 1.24 0.15
C VAL A 412 -17.55 -0.24 0.50
N TYR A 413 -18.26 -1.06 -0.28
CA TYR A 413 -18.15 -2.52 -0.22
C TYR A 413 -18.23 -3.14 -1.62
N ASP A 414 -17.68 -4.35 -1.73
CA ASP A 414 -17.57 -5.13 -2.97
C ASP A 414 -17.36 -6.62 -2.65
N ASN A 415 -17.70 -7.49 -3.59
CA ASN A 415 -17.62 -8.94 -3.48
C ASN A 415 -16.16 -9.45 -3.45
N ILE A 416 -15.91 -10.48 -2.65
CA ILE A 416 -14.67 -11.23 -2.59
C ILE A 416 -14.92 -12.73 -2.73
N ASN A 417 -14.77 -13.23 -3.96
CA ASN A 417 -14.76 -14.67 -4.23
C ASN A 417 -13.48 -15.32 -3.68
N MET A 418 -13.63 -16.34 -2.85
CA MET A 418 -12.54 -17.09 -2.23
C MET A 418 -12.57 -18.56 -2.65
N MET A 419 -11.40 -19.08 -3.01
CA MET A 419 -11.20 -20.50 -3.36
C MET A 419 -10.49 -21.20 -2.20
N PHE A 420 -11.21 -22.04 -1.47
CA PHE A 420 -10.67 -22.79 -0.34
C PHE A 420 -10.38 -24.26 -0.72
N ARG A 421 -9.34 -24.82 -0.08
CA ARG A 421 -9.02 -26.26 -0.03
C ARG A 421 -8.65 -27.01 -1.32
N ASN A 422 -8.53 -26.36 -2.49
CA ASN A 422 -8.23 -26.90 -3.84
C ASN A 422 -7.11 -27.98 -4.03
N ALA A 423 -6.43 -28.46 -3.00
CA ALA A 423 -5.33 -29.42 -3.06
C ALA A 423 -5.76 -30.90 -3.12
N GLU A 424 -7.02 -31.24 -2.81
CA GLU A 424 -7.48 -32.63 -2.64
C GLU A 424 -8.88 -32.86 -3.22
N GLN A 425 -9.02 -32.77 -4.55
CA GLN A 425 -10.23 -33.19 -5.26
C GLN A 425 -10.41 -34.72 -5.16
N ILE A 426 -11.29 -35.16 -4.27
CA ILE A 426 -11.63 -36.59 -4.06
C ILE A 426 -13.12 -36.79 -3.79
N VAL A 427 -13.69 -37.78 -4.48
CA VAL A 427 -15.09 -38.22 -4.34
C VAL A 427 -15.41 -38.55 -2.87
N GLY A 428 -16.55 -38.06 -2.38
CA GLY A 428 -17.02 -38.25 -1.01
C GLY A 428 -16.83 -37.04 -0.08
N ARG A 429 -16.03 -36.03 -0.44
CA ARG A 429 -16.02 -34.74 0.29
C ARG A 429 -17.18 -33.81 -0.06
N HIS A 430 -17.90 -34.06 -1.16
CA HIS A 430 -19.01 -33.23 -1.61
C HIS A 430 -20.35 -33.51 -0.89
N GLU A 431 -20.47 -34.59 -0.12
CA GLU A 431 -21.75 -35.08 0.43
C GLU A 431 -21.77 -35.20 1.98
N THR A 432 -20.91 -34.45 2.68
CA THR A 432 -20.95 -34.38 4.16
C THR A 432 -20.92 -32.93 4.63
N ASP A 433 -21.53 -32.65 5.79
CA ASP A 433 -21.76 -31.30 6.34
C ASP A 433 -20.49 -30.55 6.81
N ILE A 434 -19.32 -30.82 6.21
CA ILE A 434 -18.01 -30.24 6.55
C ILE A 434 -17.35 -29.64 5.29
N LEU A 435 -18.08 -28.75 4.63
CA LEU A 435 -17.66 -27.79 3.58
C LEU A 435 -16.79 -28.37 2.44
N PRO A 436 -17.35 -28.56 1.23
CA PRO A 436 -16.62 -29.09 0.08
C PRO A 436 -15.51 -28.14 -0.42
N ASP A 437 -14.70 -28.61 -1.38
CA ASP A 437 -13.88 -27.73 -2.20
C ASP A 437 -14.83 -26.86 -3.06
N SER A 438 -15.09 -25.64 -2.61
CA SER A 438 -16.04 -24.69 -3.23
C SER A 438 -15.45 -23.29 -3.38
N GLN A 439 -15.96 -22.57 -4.38
CA GLN A 439 -15.87 -21.11 -4.40
C GLN A 439 -16.89 -20.57 -3.39
N GLU A 440 -16.40 -19.86 -2.38
CA GLU A 440 -17.23 -19.19 -1.38
C GLU A 440 -17.21 -17.68 -1.70
N ASN A 441 -18.37 -17.09 -1.89
CA ASN A 441 -18.53 -15.66 -2.22
C ASN A 441 -18.91 -14.91 -0.93
N GLY A 442 -18.26 -13.79 -0.65
CA GLY A 442 -18.55 -12.98 0.54
C GLY A 442 -18.25 -11.49 0.32
N THR A 443 -18.47 -10.66 1.33
CA THR A 443 -18.34 -9.20 1.23
C THR A 443 -17.08 -8.68 1.92
N CYS A 444 -16.40 -7.73 1.30
CA CYS A 444 -15.40 -6.85 1.95
C CYS A 444 -15.88 -5.40 1.93
N SER A 445 -15.62 -4.66 3.02
CA SER A 445 -15.97 -3.24 3.11
C SER A 445 -14.83 -2.40 3.69
N THR A 446 -14.75 -1.13 3.28
CA THR A 446 -13.79 -0.14 3.78
C THR A 446 -14.50 1.13 4.21
N LEU A 447 -14.18 1.58 5.43
CA LEU A 447 -14.60 2.86 5.97
C LEU A 447 -13.54 3.94 5.69
N PHE A 448 -13.99 5.15 5.33
CA PHE A 448 -13.14 6.33 5.19
C PHE A 448 -13.79 7.56 5.83
N PRO A 449 -13.02 8.49 6.46
CA PRO A 449 -13.57 9.75 6.96
C PRO A 449 -14.05 10.65 5.81
N LEU A 450 -15.19 11.35 5.98
CA LEU A 450 -15.71 12.26 4.96
C LEU A 450 -14.99 13.61 4.98
N PHE A 451 -14.30 13.93 3.87
CA PHE A 451 -13.72 15.23 3.63
C PHE A 451 -14.81 16.31 3.47
N LYS A 452 -14.58 17.49 4.05
CA LYS A 452 -15.45 18.69 4.05
C LYS A 452 -16.89 18.50 4.55
N ALA A 453 -17.24 17.36 5.15
CA ALA A 453 -18.56 17.10 5.74
C ALA A 453 -18.75 17.73 7.13
N ARG A 454 -20.00 18.01 7.50
CA ARG A 454 -20.42 18.45 8.85
C ARG A 454 -21.75 17.78 9.25
N ARG A 455 -21.93 17.44 10.54
CA ARG A 455 -23.15 16.76 11.03
C ARG A 455 -24.45 17.51 10.68
N GLU A 456 -24.40 18.84 10.71
CA GLU A 456 -25.51 19.72 10.36
C GLU A 456 -25.96 19.64 8.88
N HIS A 457 -25.12 19.11 7.97
CA HIS A 457 -25.41 18.95 6.55
C HIS A 457 -26.07 17.61 6.22
N ILE A 458 -25.92 16.61 7.09
CA ILE A 458 -26.28 15.21 6.83
C ILE A 458 -27.49 14.75 7.67
N LYS A 459 -28.38 15.68 8.04
CA LYS A 459 -29.59 15.35 8.81
C LYS A 459 -30.55 14.53 7.98
N LEU A 460 -31.06 13.45 8.57
CA LEU A 460 -32.01 12.55 7.93
C LEU A 460 -33.32 13.25 7.54
N THR A 461 -33.80 14.18 8.38
CA THR A 461 -34.99 15.02 8.10
C THR A 461 -34.84 15.80 6.80
N ASP A 462 -33.74 16.54 6.68
CA ASP A 462 -33.51 17.49 5.58
C ASP A 462 -33.34 16.74 4.24
N PHE A 463 -32.77 15.53 4.29
CA PHE A 463 -32.67 14.59 3.16
C PHE A 463 -34.03 14.02 2.74
N GLN A 464 -34.84 13.55 3.69
CA GLN A 464 -36.16 13.00 3.40
C GLN A 464 -37.14 14.06 2.89
N GLU A 465 -37.09 15.28 3.45
CA GLU A 465 -37.86 16.43 2.96
C GLU A 465 -37.49 16.80 1.51
N ALA A 466 -36.20 16.82 1.18
CA ALA A 466 -35.74 17.04 -0.20
C ALA A 466 -36.22 15.93 -1.15
N PHE A 467 -36.12 14.66 -0.76
CA PHE A 467 -36.65 13.54 -1.55
C PHE A 467 -38.16 13.66 -1.83
N PHE A 468 -38.94 14.14 -0.86
CA PHE A 468 -40.38 14.37 -1.05
C PHE A 468 -40.70 15.62 -1.88
N ALA A 469 -39.84 16.64 -1.86
CA ALA A 469 -40.00 17.87 -2.65
C ALA A 469 -39.48 17.74 -4.09
N ALA A 470 -38.61 16.76 -4.35
CA ALA A 470 -37.94 16.56 -5.63
C ALA A 470 -38.95 16.42 -6.81
N PRO A 471 -38.78 17.22 -7.88
CA PRO A 471 -39.48 17.00 -9.15
C PRO A 471 -38.95 15.75 -9.85
N PRO A 472 -39.60 15.27 -10.93
CA PRO A 472 -39.07 14.20 -11.77
C PRO A 472 -37.81 14.62 -12.53
N LEU A 473 -37.07 13.63 -13.06
CA LEU A 473 -35.92 13.83 -13.95
C LEU A 473 -36.39 14.31 -15.33
N GLU A 474 -35.81 15.39 -15.85
CA GLU A 474 -36.12 15.97 -17.16
C GLU A 474 -35.01 15.65 -18.18
N PRO A 475 -35.30 15.53 -19.49
CA PRO A 475 -34.25 15.30 -20.50
C PRO A 475 -33.13 16.35 -20.48
N THR A 476 -33.47 17.58 -20.10
CA THR A 476 -32.55 18.72 -19.94
C THR A 476 -31.61 18.62 -18.74
N ASP A 477 -31.83 17.69 -17.81
CA ASP A 477 -30.87 17.39 -16.73
C ASP A 477 -29.77 16.43 -17.20
N ILE A 478 -30.12 15.53 -18.12
CA ILE A 478 -29.24 14.48 -18.66
C ILE A 478 -28.37 15.06 -19.77
N LEU A 479 -28.96 15.86 -20.66
CA LEU A 479 -28.21 16.61 -21.67
C LEU A 479 -27.30 17.65 -21.02
N HIS A 480 -26.18 17.97 -21.68
CA HIS A 480 -25.38 19.13 -21.32
C HIS A 480 -26.14 20.41 -21.68
N THR A 481 -26.22 21.35 -20.75
CA THR A 481 -26.58 22.74 -21.03
C THR A 481 -25.53 23.41 -21.93
N ALA A 482 -25.84 24.56 -22.52
CA ALA A 482 -24.92 25.25 -23.44
C ALA A 482 -23.57 25.63 -22.78
N ASP A 483 -23.57 25.98 -21.49
CA ASP A 483 -22.34 26.26 -20.74
C ASP A 483 -21.57 24.99 -20.37
N GLU A 484 -22.25 23.90 -19.98
CA GLU A 484 -21.63 22.60 -19.76
C GLU A 484 -21.02 22.03 -21.05
N GLN A 485 -21.72 22.11 -22.18
CA GLN A 485 -21.24 21.64 -23.49
C GLN A 485 -19.99 22.43 -23.92
N LYS A 486 -19.97 23.75 -23.66
CA LYS A 486 -18.81 24.60 -23.90
C LYS A 486 -17.63 24.19 -23.01
N GLN A 487 -17.84 24.00 -21.71
CA GLN A 487 -16.79 23.54 -20.80
C GLN A 487 -16.26 22.15 -21.19
N PHE A 488 -17.15 21.21 -21.52
CA PHE A 488 -16.81 19.86 -21.93
C PHE A 488 -15.99 19.83 -23.23
N LYS A 489 -16.31 20.70 -24.20
CA LYS A 489 -15.47 20.90 -25.39
C LYS A 489 -14.06 21.35 -25.02
N GLU A 490 -13.91 22.33 -24.11
CA GLU A 490 -12.59 22.76 -23.65
C GLU A 490 -11.84 21.63 -22.91
N TYR A 491 -12.51 20.83 -22.06
CA TYR A 491 -11.90 19.68 -21.41
C TYR A 491 -11.39 18.64 -22.42
N LEU A 492 -12.17 18.31 -23.46
CA LEU A 492 -11.75 17.40 -24.53
C LEU A 492 -10.60 17.95 -25.40
N ILE A 493 -10.53 19.27 -25.61
CA ILE A 493 -9.38 19.93 -26.26
C ILE A 493 -8.13 19.82 -25.37
N PHE A 494 -8.27 19.96 -24.04
CA PHE A 494 -7.17 19.73 -23.12
C PHE A 494 -6.77 18.25 -23.02
N THR A 495 -7.69 17.29 -23.22
CA THR A 495 -7.35 15.88 -23.43
C THR A 495 -6.49 15.68 -24.69
N ILE A 496 -6.85 16.33 -25.81
CA ILE A 496 -6.03 16.31 -27.04
C ILE A 496 -4.63 16.89 -26.75
N LEU A 497 -4.54 18.01 -26.04
CA LEU A 497 -3.24 18.62 -25.67
C LEU A 497 -2.41 17.73 -24.74
N ARG A 498 -3.00 17.11 -23.71
CA ARG A 498 -2.34 16.10 -22.86
C ARG A 498 -1.81 14.94 -23.68
N ILE A 499 -2.61 14.40 -24.60
CA ILE A 499 -2.20 13.29 -25.47
C ILE A 499 -1.01 13.69 -26.36
N ILE A 500 -1.07 14.85 -27.00
CA ILE A 500 0.03 15.35 -27.85
C ILE A 500 1.31 15.55 -27.03
N ILE A 501 1.20 16.25 -25.89
CA ILE A 501 2.36 16.66 -25.09
C ILE A 501 3.08 15.45 -24.47
N LYS A 502 2.31 14.45 -24.04
CA LYS A 502 2.85 13.23 -23.44
C LYS A 502 3.35 12.19 -24.45
N ASN A 503 2.58 11.91 -25.50
CA ASN A 503 2.81 10.76 -26.37
C ASN A 503 3.50 11.13 -27.70
N GLY A 504 3.70 12.42 -27.97
CA GLY A 504 4.39 12.88 -29.19
C GLY A 504 5.92 12.83 -29.13
N GLY A 505 6.50 12.38 -28.01
CA GLY A 505 7.94 12.33 -27.75
C GLY A 505 8.48 13.53 -26.97
N GLU A 506 9.66 13.37 -26.36
CA GLU A 506 10.31 14.28 -25.41
C GLU A 506 10.26 15.77 -25.80
N ARG A 507 10.41 16.09 -27.09
CA ARG A 507 10.42 17.46 -27.61
C ARG A 507 9.13 18.25 -27.38
N PHE A 508 8.02 17.59 -27.03
CA PHE A 508 6.80 18.26 -26.61
C PHE A 508 6.77 18.64 -25.12
N GLN A 509 7.59 18.05 -24.24
CA GLN A 509 7.63 18.35 -22.80
C GLN A 509 7.86 19.85 -22.51
N LYS A 510 8.48 20.59 -23.44
CA LYS A 510 8.60 22.06 -23.43
C LYS A 510 7.27 22.83 -23.24
N PHE A 511 6.12 22.18 -23.45
CA PHE A 511 4.79 22.75 -23.25
C PHE A 511 4.10 22.33 -21.94
N GLN A 512 4.65 21.38 -21.18
CA GLN A 512 4.05 20.80 -19.96
C GLN A 512 3.68 21.89 -18.93
N THR A 513 4.58 22.85 -18.69
CA THR A 513 4.35 23.93 -17.72
C THR A 513 3.24 24.90 -18.13
N GLU A 514 3.03 25.14 -19.44
CA GLU A 514 1.87 25.96 -19.89
C GLU A 514 0.58 25.13 -19.88
N LEU A 515 0.64 23.83 -20.17
CA LEU A 515 -0.49 22.90 -20.07
C LEU A 515 -1.08 22.88 -18.65
N GLU A 516 -0.26 22.63 -17.64
CA GLU A 516 -0.68 22.60 -16.23
C GLU A 516 -1.23 23.94 -15.75
N LYS A 517 -0.57 25.03 -16.15
CA LYS A 517 -0.95 26.41 -15.82
C LYS A 517 -2.26 26.86 -16.47
N ARG A 518 -2.60 26.33 -17.65
CA ARG A 518 -3.82 26.68 -18.41
C ARG A 518 -4.94 25.65 -18.27
N GLN A 519 -4.68 24.48 -17.69
CA GLN A 519 -5.66 23.40 -17.52
C GLN A 519 -6.96 23.91 -16.88
N PRO A 520 -8.11 23.83 -17.58
CA PRO A 520 -9.41 24.15 -16.99
C PRO A 520 -9.83 23.07 -15.98
N TYR A 521 -10.53 23.50 -14.94
CA TYR A 521 -11.07 22.68 -13.85
C TYR A 521 -12.50 23.12 -13.53
N SER A 522 -13.30 22.25 -12.92
CA SER A 522 -14.64 22.60 -12.43
C SER A 522 -14.61 23.35 -11.08
N SER A 523 -15.76 23.82 -10.60
CA SER A 523 -15.92 24.30 -9.22
C SER A 523 -15.95 23.18 -8.18
N GLU A 524 -16.02 21.92 -8.63
CA GLU A 524 -16.17 20.70 -7.85
C GLU A 524 -14.85 19.92 -7.74
N ARG A 525 -13.72 20.53 -8.14
CA ARG A 525 -12.38 19.95 -7.95
C ARG A 525 -12.07 19.81 -6.47
N ILE A 526 -11.75 18.57 -6.07
CA ILE A 526 -11.36 18.20 -4.71
C ILE A 526 -9.98 18.78 -4.41
N GLU A 527 -9.85 19.29 -3.19
CA GLU A 527 -8.57 19.80 -2.66
C GLU A 527 -7.64 18.64 -2.33
N VAL A 528 -6.36 18.73 -2.74
CA VAL A 528 -5.37 17.68 -2.52
C VAL A 528 -5.19 17.44 -1.02
N HIS A 529 -5.62 16.26 -0.56
CA HIS A 529 -5.53 15.81 0.82
C HIS A 529 -5.32 14.29 0.81
N ARG A 530 -4.85 13.72 1.92
CA ARG A 530 -4.75 12.27 2.06
C ARG A 530 -6.04 11.68 2.65
N THR A 531 -6.60 10.68 1.98
CA THR A 531 -7.70 9.86 2.52
C THR A 531 -7.15 8.69 3.32
N ASP A 532 -7.42 8.64 4.62
CA ASP A 532 -7.11 7.47 5.44
C ASP A 532 -8.17 6.37 5.25
N LEU A 533 -7.71 5.12 5.11
CA LEU A 533 -8.55 3.95 4.80
C LEU A 533 -8.56 2.97 5.96
N HIS A 534 -9.76 2.58 6.39
CA HIS A 534 -10.02 1.67 7.51
C HIS A 534 -10.84 0.47 7.01
N PRO A 535 -10.19 -0.58 6.47
CA PRO A 535 -10.88 -1.80 6.09
C PRO A 535 -11.61 -2.41 7.30
N LEU A 536 -12.78 -2.97 7.04
CA LEU A 536 -13.57 -3.73 8.01
C LEU A 536 -13.21 -5.22 7.88
N PRO A 537 -13.74 -6.10 8.76
CA PRO A 537 -13.68 -7.54 8.55
C PRO A 537 -14.33 -7.93 7.22
N ALA A 538 -13.84 -9.00 6.59
CA ALA A 538 -14.59 -9.68 5.54
C ALA A 538 -15.66 -10.59 6.15
N TRP A 539 -16.78 -10.76 5.46
CA TRP A 539 -17.91 -11.56 5.93
C TRP A 539 -18.37 -12.58 4.88
N ASP A 540 -18.76 -13.76 5.35
CA ASP A 540 -19.39 -14.84 4.58
C ASP A 540 -20.87 -14.47 4.28
N ILE A 541 -21.07 -13.51 3.36
CA ILE A 541 -22.38 -12.95 3.00
C ILE A 541 -22.42 -12.68 1.48
N ASP A 542 -23.37 -13.31 0.78
CA ASP A 542 -23.57 -13.14 -0.67
C ASP A 542 -24.35 -11.85 -1.00
N GLU A 543 -23.60 -10.77 -1.31
CA GLU A 543 -24.15 -9.49 -1.77
C GLU A 543 -24.73 -9.52 -3.20
N SER A 544 -24.65 -10.62 -3.95
CA SER A 544 -25.42 -10.74 -5.20
C SER A 544 -26.94 -10.74 -4.96
N SER A 545 -27.35 -11.03 -3.72
CA SER A 545 -28.74 -11.19 -3.28
C SER A 545 -29.30 -9.94 -2.56
N ILE A 546 -30.63 -9.79 -2.60
CA ILE A 546 -31.35 -8.72 -1.87
C ILE A 546 -31.21 -8.93 -0.35
N THR A 547 -31.27 -10.18 0.12
CA THR A 547 -31.15 -10.51 1.55
C THR A 547 -29.74 -10.23 2.06
N GLY A 548 -28.71 -10.68 1.34
CA GLY A 548 -27.30 -10.48 1.71
C GLY A 548 -26.94 -9.00 1.85
N ASN A 549 -27.45 -8.10 1.00
CA ASN A 549 -27.24 -6.65 1.18
C ASN A 549 -27.81 -6.11 2.51
N ALA A 550 -28.90 -6.68 3.02
CA ALA A 550 -29.42 -6.32 4.35
C ALA A 550 -28.61 -6.94 5.49
N GLU A 551 -28.01 -8.11 5.25
CA GLU A 551 -27.10 -8.77 6.19
C GLU A 551 -25.72 -8.07 6.24
N VAL A 552 -25.21 -7.54 5.12
CA VAL A 552 -24.04 -6.65 5.05
C VAL A 552 -24.28 -5.37 5.86
N ASP A 553 -25.42 -4.68 5.67
CA ASP A 553 -25.75 -3.53 6.53
C ASP A 553 -25.81 -3.90 8.01
N GLN A 554 -26.37 -5.08 8.32
CA GLN A 554 -26.46 -5.53 9.70
C GLN A 554 -25.08 -5.87 10.31
N ALA A 555 -24.20 -6.52 9.55
CA ALA A 555 -22.83 -6.83 9.96
C ALA A 555 -22.01 -5.55 10.18
N ILE A 556 -22.14 -4.55 9.29
CA ILE A 556 -21.52 -3.23 9.42
C ILE A 556 -22.01 -2.50 10.69
N LEU A 557 -23.31 -2.53 10.99
CA LEU A 557 -23.88 -1.90 12.18
C LEU A 557 -23.39 -2.52 13.49
N ASP A 558 -23.22 -3.84 13.52
CA ASP A 558 -22.77 -4.56 14.72
C ASP A 558 -21.25 -4.48 14.89
N GLU A 559 -20.46 -4.55 13.81
CA GLU A 559 -19.01 -4.36 13.85
C GLU A 559 -18.60 -2.94 14.27
N LEU A 560 -19.30 -1.93 13.76
CA LEU A 560 -19.04 -0.53 14.12
C LEU A 560 -19.75 -0.10 15.43
N GLU A 561 -20.40 -1.04 16.13
CA GLU A 561 -21.13 -0.85 17.39
C GLU A 561 -22.20 0.27 17.36
N LEU A 562 -22.72 0.59 16.16
CA LEU A 562 -23.46 1.81 15.87
C LEU A 562 -24.81 1.91 16.58
N LYS A 563 -25.41 0.76 16.94
CA LYS A 563 -26.62 0.69 17.80
C LYS A 563 -26.40 1.30 19.20
N SER A 564 -25.15 1.45 19.64
CA SER A 564 -24.79 2.09 20.92
C SER A 564 -24.57 3.61 20.83
N VAL A 565 -24.41 4.15 19.62
CA VAL A 565 -24.06 5.55 19.38
C VAL A 565 -25.34 6.41 19.46
N PRO A 566 -25.45 7.36 20.40
CA PRO A 566 -26.59 8.26 20.48
C PRO A 566 -26.76 9.07 19.18
N GLU A 567 -28.01 9.35 18.81
CA GLU A 567 -28.37 10.17 17.64
C GLU A 567 -27.96 9.58 16.26
N PHE A 568 -27.29 8.43 16.19
CA PHE A 568 -26.81 7.83 14.93
C PHE A 568 -27.90 7.73 13.85
N PHE A 569 -29.07 7.19 14.19
CA PHE A 569 -30.22 7.05 13.28
C PHE A 569 -30.92 8.38 12.91
N GLN A 570 -30.36 9.54 13.28
CA GLN A 570 -30.82 10.87 12.85
C GLN A 570 -29.98 11.43 11.69
N PHE A 571 -28.96 10.71 11.24
CA PHE A 571 -28.06 11.12 10.17
C PHE A 571 -28.13 10.20 8.95
N VAL A 572 -27.83 10.76 7.79
CA VAL A 572 -27.68 10.08 6.50
C VAL A 572 -26.35 9.33 6.48
N ARG A 573 -26.33 8.14 5.86
CA ARG A 573 -25.10 7.34 5.65
C ARG A 573 -24.75 7.29 4.17
N PHE A 574 -23.45 7.34 3.88
CA PHE A 574 -22.91 7.31 2.52
C PHE A 574 -22.36 5.91 2.26
N ILE A 575 -22.94 5.21 1.28
CA ILE A 575 -22.59 3.83 0.94
C ILE A 575 -22.38 3.75 -0.57
N GLY A 576 -21.20 3.30 -0.97
CA GLY A 576 -20.88 2.97 -2.35
C GLY A 576 -20.52 1.50 -2.56
N GLY A 577 -20.55 1.08 -3.81
CA GLY A 577 -20.25 -0.28 -4.26
C GLY A 577 -20.51 -0.42 -5.76
N ASP A 578 -20.46 -1.63 -6.28
CA ASP A 578 -20.70 -1.90 -7.71
C ASP A 578 -22.15 -1.56 -8.15
N GLN A 579 -22.42 -1.71 -9.46
CA GLN A 579 -23.75 -1.50 -10.04
C GLN A 579 -24.80 -2.47 -9.44
N LEU A 580 -24.46 -3.74 -9.20
CA LEU A 580 -25.38 -4.74 -8.68
C LEU A 580 -25.75 -4.45 -7.22
N SER A 581 -24.78 -4.28 -6.32
CA SER A 581 -25.01 -4.01 -4.90
C SER A 581 -25.75 -2.69 -4.66
N ILE A 582 -25.44 -1.64 -5.42
CA ILE A 582 -26.22 -0.39 -5.39
C ILE A 582 -27.66 -0.59 -5.91
N ALA A 583 -27.86 -1.45 -6.92
CA ALA A 583 -29.21 -1.83 -7.34
C ALA A 583 -29.95 -2.67 -6.28
N ARG A 584 -29.26 -3.58 -5.56
CA ARG A 584 -29.84 -4.38 -4.46
C ARG A 584 -30.25 -3.54 -3.26
N MET A 585 -29.45 -2.55 -2.88
CA MET A 585 -29.81 -1.58 -1.84
C MET A 585 -31.06 -0.78 -2.23
N ARG A 586 -31.21 -0.40 -3.50
CA ARG A 586 -32.47 0.18 -4.00
C ARG A 586 -33.62 -0.82 -4.09
N SER A 587 -33.38 -2.11 -4.32
CA SER A 587 -34.43 -3.14 -4.23
C SER A 587 -34.95 -3.29 -2.79
N LEU A 588 -34.07 -3.35 -1.79
CA LEU A 588 -34.42 -3.30 -0.37
C LEU A 588 -35.22 -2.03 -0.05
N GLU A 589 -34.74 -0.89 -0.53
CA GLU A 589 -35.39 0.41 -0.35
C GLU A 589 -36.84 0.41 -0.86
N ASN A 590 -37.06 -0.07 -2.09
CA ASN A 590 -38.38 -0.11 -2.71
C ASN A 590 -39.31 -1.14 -2.04
N LEU A 591 -38.81 -2.34 -1.74
CA LEU A 591 -39.60 -3.40 -1.09
C LEU A 591 -40.19 -2.92 0.25
N ARG A 592 -39.35 -2.34 1.11
CA ARG A 592 -39.72 -1.92 2.47
C ARG A 592 -40.46 -0.57 2.52
N ALA A 593 -40.49 0.19 1.41
CA ALA A 593 -41.17 1.47 1.34
C ALA A 593 -42.68 1.34 1.60
N GLY A 594 -43.14 2.00 2.68
CA GLY A 594 -44.52 1.98 3.16
C GLY A 594 -44.85 0.83 4.12
N GLN A 595 -43.89 -0.04 4.45
CA GLN A 595 -44.07 -1.16 5.38
C GLN A 595 -43.28 -0.94 6.68
N GLU A 596 -42.01 -0.57 6.55
CA GLU A 596 -41.07 -0.42 7.68
C GLU A 596 -40.71 1.05 7.95
N ALA A 597 -40.71 1.41 9.23
CA ALA A 597 -40.29 2.72 9.74
C ALA A 597 -38.78 2.76 10.07
N GLY A 598 -38.22 3.97 10.18
CA GLY A 598 -36.87 4.18 10.72
C GLY A 598 -35.75 3.49 9.94
N HIS A 599 -34.75 2.96 10.67
CA HIS A 599 -33.59 2.29 10.05
C HIS A 599 -33.98 1.09 9.17
N PRO A 600 -34.81 0.12 9.62
CA PRO A 600 -35.21 -1.00 8.78
C PRO A 600 -35.88 -0.59 7.47
N GLY A 601 -36.48 0.60 7.38
CA GLY A 601 -37.06 1.13 6.14
C GLY A 601 -36.05 1.54 5.04
N PHE A 602 -34.73 1.50 5.26
CA PHE A 602 -33.67 1.92 4.32
C PHE A 602 -33.72 3.39 3.82
N PHE A 603 -34.62 4.24 4.34
CA PHE A 603 -34.81 5.64 3.87
C PHE A 603 -33.76 6.62 4.44
N TRP A 604 -32.51 6.19 4.53
CA TRP A 604 -31.39 6.90 5.16
C TRP A 604 -30.09 6.87 4.35
N GLY A 605 -30.07 6.09 3.26
CA GLY A 605 -28.87 5.87 2.46
C GLY A 605 -28.70 6.88 1.33
N VAL A 606 -27.48 7.42 1.22
CA VAL A 606 -26.96 8.01 -0.01
C VAL A 606 -26.18 6.91 -0.73
N TRP A 607 -26.82 6.36 -1.76
CA TRP A 607 -26.27 5.33 -2.63
C TRP A 607 -25.35 5.96 -3.68
N ILE A 608 -24.07 5.60 -3.68
CA ILE A 608 -23.03 6.15 -4.57
C ILE A 608 -22.53 5.02 -5.49
N PRO A 609 -22.63 5.13 -6.83
CA PRO A 609 -22.15 4.05 -7.68
C PRO A 609 -20.63 4.04 -7.78
N GLY A 610 -20.09 2.82 -7.92
CA GLY A 610 -18.72 2.58 -8.32
C GLY A 610 -18.42 3.18 -9.70
N LEU A 611 -17.39 4.01 -9.74
CA LEU A 611 -16.95 4.72 -10.95
C LEU A 611 -15.98 3.86 -11.78
N PHE A 612 -15.19 3.00 -11.14
CA PHE A 612 -14.32 2.06 -11.82
C PHE A 612 -15.12 0.98 -12.56
N HIS A 613 -16.19 0.47 -11.95
CA HIS A 613 -17.14 -0.43 -12.64
C HIS A 613 -17.84 0.25 -13.83
N GLY A 614 -18.17 1.55 -13.72
CA GLY A 614 -18.62 2.35 -14.86
C GLY A 614 -17.58 2.46 -15.98
N LYS A 615 -16.31 2.70 -15.62
CA LYS A 615 -15.16 2.76 -16.55
C LYS A 615 -14.91 1.42 -17.27
N ILE A 616 -15.12 0.28 -16.58
CA ILE A 616 -15.10 -1.06 -17.21
C ILE A 616 -16.23 -1.19 -18.23
N ALA A 617 -17.47 -0.84 -17.84
CA ALA A 617 -18.63 -0.92 -18.73
C ALA A 617 -18.49 -0.06 -19.99
N ASP A 618 -17.83 1.11 -19.87
CA ASP A 618 -17.50 1.99 -20.99
C ASP A 618 -16.44 1.37 -21.92
N MET A 619 -15.31 0.88 -21.39
CA MET A 619 -14.30 0.19 -22.22
C MET A 619 -14.87 -1.04 -22.93
N HIS A 620 -15.69 -1.84 -22.25
CA HIS A 620 -16.38 -2.98 -22.88
C HIS A 620 -17.46 -2.52 -23.89
N GLY A 621 -18.07 -1.35 -23.72
CA GLY A 621 -18.98 -0.73 -24.68
C GLY A 621 -18.28 -0.21 -25.93
N MET A 622 -17.19 0.53 -25.75
CA MET A 622 -16.31 1.01 -26.81
C MET A 622 -15.74 -0.12 -27.65
N LEU A 623 -15.18 -1.16 -27.00
CA LEU A 623 -14.54 -2.28 -27.67
C LEU A 623 -15.52 -2.98 -28.62
N VAL A 624 -16.73 -3.32 -28.14
CA VAL A 624 -17.79 -3.94 -28.95
C VAL A 624 -18.33 -3.00 -30.04
N THR A 625 -18.40 -1.68 -29.79
CA THR A 625 -18.89 -0.69 -30.77
C THR A 625 -17.91 -0.48 -31.93
N HIS A 626 -16.61 -0.56 -31.67
CA HIS A 626 -15.55 -0.18 -32.61
C HIS A 626 -14.63 -1.34 -33.03
N TRP A 627 -14.97 -2.59 -32.68
CA TRP A 627 -14.20 -3.77 -33.06
C TRP A 627 -14.07 -3.94 -34.57
N GLY A 628 -15.20 -3.77 -35.29
CA GLY A 628 -15.34 -4.20 -36.69
C GLY A 628 -15.33 -5.73 -36.84
N THR A 629 -15.48 -6.21 -38.07
CA THR A 629 -15.41 -7.67 -38.34
C THR A 629 -13.94 -8.09 -38.46
N SER A 630 -13.53 -9.15 -37.73
CA SER A 630 -12.12 -9.60 -37.67
C SER A 630 -11.49 -9.98 -39.02
N ASN A 631 -12.30 -10.19 -40.07
CA ASN A 631 -11.86 -10.50 -41.43
C ASN A 631 -11.89 -9.29 -42.38
N SER A 632 -12.27 -8.09 -41.92
CA SER A 632 -12.42 -6.90 -42.78
C SER A 632 -11.09 -6.43 -43.39
N GLY A 633 -9.98 -6.63 -42.67
CA GLY A 633 -8.65 -6.19 -43.12
C GLY A 633 -8.65 -4.72 -43.55
N THR A 634 -8.00 -4.43 -44.67
CA THR A 634 -7.90 -3.07 -45.25
C THR A 634 -9.23 -2.48 -45.74
N LYS A 635 -10.38 -3.16 -45.58
CA LYS A 635 -11.72 -2.57 -45.80
C LYS A 635 -12.26 -1.81 -44.59
N ASN A 636 -11.81 -2.15 -43.37
CA ASN A 636 -12.12 -1.40 -42.14
C ASN A 636 -10.81 -1.09 -41.37
N PRO A 637 -9.87 -0.36 -41.99
CA PRO A 637 -8.53 -0.15 -41.45
C PRO A 637 -8.51 0.70 -40.17
N GLY A 638 -9.61 1.37 -39.85
CA GLY A 638 -9.79 2.17 -38.64
C GLY A 638 -10.54 1.48 -37.51
N CYS A 639 -10.70 0.14 -37.51
CA CYS A 639 -11.35 -0.59 -36.42
C CYS A 639 -10.35 -1.24 -35.44
N LEU A 640 -10.79 -1.52 -34.22
CA LEU A 640 -9.92 -2.04 -33.16
C LEU A 640 -9.38 -3.46 -33.45
N ALA A 641 -10.13 -4.31 -34.15
CA ALA A 641 -9.62 -5.62 -34.59
C ALA A 641 -8.43 -5.49 -35.56
N PHE A 642 -8.49 -4.51 -36.48
CA PHE A 642 -7.39 -4.22 -37.40
C PHE A 642 -6.19 -3.64 -36.67
N HIS A 643 -6.40 -2.68 -35.76
CA HIS A 643 -5.33 -2.13 -34.91
C HIS A 643 -4.66 -3.22 -34.05
N ASN A 644 -5.42 -4.11 -33.40
CA ASN A 644 -4.87 -5.22 -32.62
C ASN A 644 -4.01 -6.18 -33.48
N THR A 645 -4.43 -6.41 -34.73
CA THR A 645 -3.68 -7.22 -35.71
C THR A 645 -2.42 -6.50 -36.21
N ARG A 646 -2.44 -5.18 -36.34
CA ARG A 646 -1.27 -4.35 -36.74
C ARG A 646 -0.18 -4.30 -35.67
N LEU A 647 -0.56 -4.44 -34.39
CA LEU A 647 0.34 -4.45 -33.23
C LEU A 647 0.79 -5.87 -32.81
N ASP A 648 0.52 -6.90 -33.62
CA ASP A 648 0.80 -8.33 -33.32
C ASP A 648 0.29 -8.81 -31.93
N ARG A 649 -0.76 -8.15 -31.40
CA ARG A 649 -1.34 -8.45 -30.09
C ARG A 649 -2.20 -9.71 -30.16
N LEU A 650 -2.32 -10.40 -29.03
CA LEU A 650 -3.10 -11.64 -28.92
C LEU A 650 -4.54 -11.46 -29.45
N PRO A 651 -5.12 -12.45 -30.15
CA PRO A 651 -6.49 -12.36 -30.66
C PRO A 651 -7.52 -12.21 -29.53
N ILE A 652 -8.36 -11.17 -29.63
CA ILE A 652 -9.46 -10.91 -28.70
C ILE A 652 -10.77 -11.45 -29.29
N VAL A 653 -11.60 -12.08 -28.44
CA VAL A 653 -12.91 -12.62 -28.80
C VAL A 653 -13.98 -11.88 -28.00
N LEU A 654 -14.96 -11.25 -28.68
CA LEU A 654 -15.93 -10.37 -28.00
C LEU A 654 -16.88 -11.07 -27.01
N THR A 655 -16.96 -12.41 -27.02
CA THR A 655 -17.73 -13.22 -26.06
C THR A 655 -16.93 -13.64 -24.83
N SER A 656 -15.62 -13.36 -24.78
CA SER A 656 -14.74 -13.62 -23.64
C SER A 656 -13.62 -12.58 -23.66
N LEU A 657 -13.91 -11.43 -23.05
CA LEU A 657 -13.02 -10.27 -23.10
C LEU A 657 -11.78 -10.48 -22.22
N PRO A 658 -10.61 -9.97 -22.64
CA PRO A 658 -9.42 -9.98 -21.79
C PRO A 658 -9.58 -8.96 -20.65
N THR A 659 -8.56 -8.84 -19.80
CA THR A 659 -8.60 -7.93 -18.64
C THR A 659 -8.90 -6.48 -19.06
N PHE A 660 -9.50 -5.72 -18.15
CA PHE A 660 -9.79 -4.30 -18.35
C PHE A 660 -8.58 -3.51 -18.86
N ARG A 661 -7.38 -3.79 -18.34
CA ARG A 661 -6.12 -3.17 -18.78
C ARG A 661 -5.82 -3.48 -20.25
N THR A 662 -5.92 -4.74 -20.70
CA THR A 662 -5.75 -5.10 -22.12
C THR A 662 -6.75 -4.38 -23.03
N CYS A 663 -8.03 -4.29 -22.62
CA CYS A 663 -9.06 -3.55 -23.36
C CYS A 663 -8.73 -2.04 -23.44
N ARG A 664 -8.44 -1.41 -22.30
CA ARG A 664 -8.10 0.00 -22.16
C ARG A 664 -6.87 0.36 -23.00
N ASP A 665 -5.79 -0.39 -22.87
CA ASP A 665 -4.50 -0.05 -23.44
C ASP A 665 -4.51 -0.17 -24.98
N LEU A 666 -5.35 -1.06 -25.55
CA LEU A 666 -5.60 -1.10 -27.00
C LEU A 666 -6.42 0.11 -27.48
N VAL A 667 -7.47 0.51 -26.75
CA VAL A 667 -8.29 1.68 -27.08
C VAL A 667 -7.47 2.96 -26.96
N PHE A 668 -6.65 3.09 -25.93
CA PHE A 668 -5.85 4.28 -25.66
C PHE A 668 -4.64 4.41 -26.59
N VAL A 669 -3.89 3.35 -26.91
CA VAL A 669 -2.81 3.46 -27.91
C VAL A 669 -3.36 3.80 -29.31
N SER A 670 -4.54 3.26 -29.66
CA SER A 670 -5.30 3.65 -30.85
C SER A 670 -5.67 5.14 -30.82
N LEU A 671 -6.18 5.65 -29.69
CA LEU A 671 -6.48 7.08 -29.52
C LEU A 671 -5.23 7.97 -29.69
N TYR A 672 -4.11 7.66 -29.04
CA TYR A 672 -2.90 8.47 -29.09
C TYR A 672 -2.37 8.58 -30.53
N SER A 673 -2.28 7.44 -31.21
CA SER A 673 -1.89 7.35 -32.63
C SER A 673 -2.78 8.20 -33.54
N ARG A 674 -4.10 8.22 -33.29
CA ARG A 674 -5.06 9.01 -34.07
C ARG A 674 -4.91 10.51 -33.83
N VAL A 675 -4.75 10.94 -32.58
CA VAL A 675 -4.53 12.35 -32.24
C VAL A 675 -3.24 12.86 -32.89
N LEU A 676 -2.14 12.08 -32.80
CA LEU A 676 -0.85 12.45 -33.37
C LEU A 676 -0.85 12.42 -34.91
N HIS A 677 -1.53 11.46 -35.54
CA HIS A 677 -1.76 11.47 -36.99
C HIS A 677 -2.61 12.70 -37.42
N CYS A 678 -3.68 13.01 -36.69
CA CYS A 678 -4.51 14.19 -36.97
C CYS A 678 -3.74 15.50 -36.81
N LEU A 679 -2.78 15.58 -35.87
CA LEU A 679 -1.89 16.73 -35.71
C LEU A 679 -1.05 17.00 -36.97
N LEU A 680 -0.54 15.95 -37.62
CA LEU A 680 0.18 16.08 -38.89
C LEU A 680 -0.74 16.56 -40.02
N LEU A 681 -1.99 16.06 -40.06
CA LEU A 681 -2.98 16.47 -41.06
C LEU A 681 -3.38 17.94 -40.95
N VAL A 682 -3.63 18.46 -39.74
CA VAL A 682 -4.02 19.88 -39.56
C VAL A 682 -2.84 20.83 -39.78
N SER A 683 -1.66 20.48 -39.29
CA SER A 683 -0.46 21.33 -39.40
C SER A 683 0.25 21.24 -40.76
N GLY A 684 -0.15 20.30 -41.62
CA GLY A 684 0.46 20.04 -42.93
C GLY A 684 1.91 19.54 -42.83
N LYS A 685 2.26 18.82 -41.75
CA LYS A 685 3.62 18.38 -41.44
C LYS A 685 3.87 16.93 -41.81
N SER A 686 5.12 16.63 -42.17
CA SER A 686 5.54 15.29 -42.59
C SER A 686 5.94 14.35 -41.46
N SER A 687 6.29 14.88 -40.28
CA SER A 687 6.53 14.09 -39.07
C SER A 687 6.33 14.91 -37.80
N LEU A 688 6.18 14.25 -36.65
CA LEU A 688 6.10 14.90 -35.33
C LEU A 688 7.38 15.68 -35.02
N ASP A 689 8.51 15.23 -35.56
CA ASP A 689 9.81 15.88 -35.41
C ASP A 689 9.91 17.19 -36.24
N GLU A 690 9.31 17.21 -37.43
CA GLU A 690 9.17 18.45 -38.22
C GLU A 690 8.19 19.44 -37.54
N TYR A 691 7.12 18.92 -36.93
CA TYR A 691 6.15 19.72 -36.18
C TYR A 691 6.77 20.34 -34.92
N THR A 692 7.34 19.54 -34.00
CA THR A 692 7.95 20.01 -32.74
C THR A 692 9.09 21.00 -32.96
N SER A 693 9.84 20.85 -34.05
CA SER A 693 10.93 21.76 -34.45
C SER A 693 10.43 23.09 -35.02
N SER A 694 9.16 23.19 -35.45
CA SER A 694 8.60 24.40 -36.06
C SER A 694 7.51 25.10 -35.25
N VAL A 695 6.83 24.40 -34.32
CA VAL A 695 5.93 25.04 -33.34
C VAL A 695 6.74 25.67 -32.20
N GLY A 696 6.68 27.00 -32.10
CA GLY A 696 7.47 27.79 -31.15
C GLY A 696 6.71 28.25 -29.89
N ASP A 697 5.39 28.26 -29.95
CA ASP A 697 4.50 28.87 -28.96
C ASP A 697 3.30 27.97 -28.62
N TRP A 698 2.66 28.27 -27.48
CA TRP A 698 1.51 27.50 -26.99
C TRP A 698 0.28 27.75 -27.85
N GLU A 699 0.04 28.99 -28.24
CA GLU A 699 -1.17 29.43 -28.95
C GLU A 699 -1.35 28.65 -30.28
N THR A 700 -0.27 28.44 -31.04
CA THR A 700 -0.27 27.62 -32.26
C THR A 700 -0.57 26.14 -31.96
N LEU A 701 -0.10 25.59 -30.83
CA LEU A 701 -0.42 24.20 -30.44
C LEU A 701 -1.89 24.06 -30.03
N GLU A 702 -2.42 25.05 -29.31
CA GLU A 702 -3.83 25.11 -28.90
C GLU A 702 -4.76 25.25 -30.11
N GLU A 703 -4.39 26.06 -31.12
CA GLU A 703 -5.15 26.20 -32.36
C GLU A 703 -5.25 24.87 -33.13
N HIS A 704 -4.14 24.17 -33.34
CA HIS A 704 -4.17 22.83 -33.97
C HIS A 704 -4.99 21.81 -33.16
N ALA A 705 -4.92 21.83 -31.81
CA ALA A 705 -5.76 20.96 -30.98
C ALA A 705 -7.27 21.26 -31.13
N ARG A 706 -7.63 22.54 -31.29
CA ARG A 706 -9.00 22.99 -31.59
C ARG A 706 -9.45 22.55 -32.99
N GLU A 707 -8.55 22.54 -33.98
CA GLU A 707 -8.83 22.02 -35.33
C GLU A 707 -8.99 20.49 -35.36
N ILE A 708 -8.16 19.72 -34.62
CA ILE A 708 -8.32 18.26 -34.49
C ILE A 708 -9.72 17.93 -33.94
N TYR A 709 -10.15 18.64 -32.88
CA TYR A 709 -11.50 18.48 -32.34
C TYR A 709 -12.57 18.81 -33.40
N ALA A 710 -12.46 19.96 -34.06
CA ALA A 710 -13.48 20.46 -34.99
C ALA A 710 -13.62 19.62 -36.26
N HIS A 711 -12.53 19.05 -36.78
CA HIS A 711 -12.55 18.26 -38.02
C HIS A 711 -12.75 16.76 -37.79
N PHE A 712 -12.35 16.23 -36.62
CA PHE A 712 -12.26 14.77 -36.41
C PHE A 712 -12.96 14.23 -35.16
N ALA A 713 -13.49 15.09 -34.27
CA ALA A 713 -14.29 14.66 -33.10
C ALA A 713 -15.73 15.22 -33.07
N ASP A 714 -16.07 16.19 -33.93
CA ASP A 714 -17.44 16.68 -34.09
C ASP A 714 -18.29 15.70 -34.93
N THR A 715 -19.33 15.13 -34.33
CA THR A 715 -20.17 14.11 -34.98
C THR A 715 -21.26 14.66 -35.89
N SER A 716 -21.42 15.99 -35.98
CA SER A 716 -22.34 16.61 -36.94
C SER A 716 -22.01 16.20 -38.38
N LEU A 717 -20.71 16.13 -38.71
CA LEU A 717 -20.20 15.68 -40.01
C LEU A 717 -20.54 14.20 -40.31
N VAL A 718 -20.67 13.37 -39.28
CA VAL A 718 -21.05 11.95 -39.43
C VAL A 718 -22.51 11.83 -39.87
N GLU A 719 -23.41 12.69 -39.37
CA GLU A 719 -24.80 12.72 -39.81
C GLU A 719 -24.92 13.23 -41.26
N GLU A 720 -24.20 14.30 -41.62
CA GLU A 720 -24.17 14.83 -43.00
C GLU A 720 -23.70 13.79 -44.02
N LEU A 721 -22.61 13.06 -43.72
CA LEU A 721 -22.07 12.01 -44.59
C LEU A 721 -23.02 10.81 -44.71
N ARG A 722 -23.74 10.47 -43.63
CA ARG A 722 -24.76 9.41 -43.61
C ARG A 722 -25.98 9.79 -44.45
N TRP A 723 -26.44 11.03 -44.33
CA TRP A 723 -27.53 11.57 -45.15
C TRP A 723 -27.15 11.57 -46.64
N ALA A 724 -25.98 12.12 -47.00
CA ALA A 724 -25.51 12.18 -48.38
C ALA A 724 -25.37 10.77 -49.01
N ARG A 725 -24.93 9.77 -48.24
CA ARG A 725 -24.92 8.37 -48.70
C ARG A 725 -26.32 7.83 -48.95
N GLU A 726 -27.30 8.14 -48.11
CA GLU A 726 -28.67 7.63 -48.27
C GLU A 726 -29.42 8.28 -49.43
N GLU A 727 -29.21 9.59 -49.64
CA GLU A 727 -29.70 10.30 -50.82
C GLU A 727 -29.05 9.78 -52.11
N SER A 728 -27.74 9.52 -52.11
CA SER A 728 -27.02 8.85 -53.20
C SER A 728 -27.58 7.45 -53.50
N ARG A 729 -27.78 6.61 -52.48
CA ARG A 729 -28.38 5.26 -52.63
C ARG A 729 -29.81 5.34 -53.19
N SER A 730 -30.63 6.24 -52.67
CA SER A 730 -32.02 6.44 -53.10
C SER A 730 -32.09 6.90 -54.56
N THR A 731 -31.22 7.83 -54.96
CA THR A 731 -31.12 8.33 -56.33
C THR A 731 -30.69 7.23 -57.29
N ALA A 732 -29.62 6.49 -56.94
CA ALA A 732 -29.11 5.39 -57.74
C ALA A 732 -30.15 4.26 -57.92
N GLN A 733 -30.95 3.96 -56.88
CA GLN A 733 -32.05 3.00 -57.01
C GLN A 733 -33.16 3.53 -57.93
N ALA A 734 -33.56 4.80 -57.81
CA ALA A 734 -34.58 5.41 -58.66
C ALA A 734 -34.15 5.43 -60.14
N GLU A 735 -32.89 5.73 -60.44
CA GLU A 735 -32.32 5.65 -61.79
C GLU A 735 -32.30 4.21 -62.33
N ALA A 736 -31.93 3.23 -61.50
CA ALA A 736 -31.96 1.82 -61.88
C ALA A 736 -33.38 1.31 -62.17
N GLU A 737 -34.37 1.73 -61.38
CA GLU A 737 -35.78 1.36 -61.59
C GLU A 737 -36.38 2.07 -62.83
N LEU A 738 -36.01 3.33 -63.09
CA LEU A 738 -36.38 4.04 -64.33
C LEU A 738 -35.72 3.43 -65.58
N SER A 739 -34.45 3.03 -65.48
CA SER A 739 -33.73 2.31 -66.54
C SER A 739 -34.39 0.96 -66.86
N ALA A 740 -34.79 0.21 -65.82
CA ALA A 740 -35.55 -1.03 -65.99
C ALA A 740 -36.94 -0.80 -66.62
N ALA A 741 -37.61 0.32 -66.31
CA ALA A 741 -38.92 0.67 -66.87
C ALA A 741 -38.85 1.15 -68.34
N THR A 742 -37.75 1.78 -68.76
CA THR A 742 -37.59 2.35 -70.12
C THR A 742 -37.13 1.32 -71.18
N GLY A 743 -36.63 0.15 -70.76
CA GLY A 743 -36.60 -1.06 -71.60
C GLY A 743 -35.49 -1.18 -72.65
N THR A 744 -34.45 -0.34 -72.62
CA THR A 744 -33.35 -0.38 -73.58
C THR A 744 -32.24 -1.39 -73.21
N ALA A 745 -32.58 -2.68 -73.11
CA ALA A 745 -31.62 -3.77 -72.90
C ALA A 745 -31.90 -4.98 -73.83
N SER A 746 -31.02 -5.23 -74.79
CA SER A 746 -31.16 -6.32 -75.78
C SER A 746 -30.80 -7.69 -75.19
N ALA A 747 -31.80 -8.52 -74.90
CA ALA A 747 -31.61 -9.81 -74.26
C ALA A 747 -31.08 -10.93 -75.20
N PRO A 748 -30.06 -11.71 -74.79
CA PRO A 748 -29.81 -13.04 -75.35
C PRO A 748 -30.69 -14.10 -74.67
N ARG A 749 -31.48 -14.85 -75.44
CA ARG A 749 -32.33 -15.93 -74.92
C ARG A 749 -31.49 -17.15 -74.49
N SER A 750 -31.58 -17.58 -73.23
CA SER A 750 -31.16 -18.94 -72.83
C SER A 750 -31.98 -19.53 -71.67
N ARG A 751 -32.49 -20.75 -71.92
CA ARG A 751 -32.98 -21.82 -71.02
C ARG A 751 -33.58 -21.50 -69.63
N LYS A 752 -34.77 -22.07 -69.41
CA LYS A 752 -35.40 -22.23 -68.08
C LYS A 752 -34.50 -23.04 -67.13
N GLY A 753 -33.97 -22.39 -66.10
CA GLY A 753 -33.45 -23.02 -64.87
C GLY A 753 -34.42 -22.81 -63.69
N LYS A 754 -34.19 -23.49 -62.57
CA LYS A 754 -34.94 -23.23 -61.33
C LYS A 754 -34.68 -21.80 -60.83
N LYS A 755 -35.67 -21.18 -60.17
CA LYS A 755 -35.42 -20.01 -59.33
C LYS A 755 -34.37 -20.38 -58.27
N LYS A 756 -33.18 -19.78 -58.37
CA LYS A 756 -32.46 -19.29 -57.19
C LYS A 756 -32.75 -17.80 -57.12
N ASP A 757 -32.91 -17.27 -55.92
CA ASP A 757 -33.00 -15.84 -55.72
C ASP A 757 -31.63 -15.22 -56.06
N VAL A 758 -31.63 -14.38 -57.10
CA VAL A 758 -30.46 -13.58 -57.48
C VAL A 758 -30.53 -12.33 -56.62
N PRO A 759 -29.52 -12.02 -55.79
CA PRO A 759 -29.49 -10.77 -55.04
C PRO A 759 -29.67 -9.58 -55.99
N LYS A 760 -30.51 -8.61 -55.63
CA LYS A 760 -30.48 -7.30 -56.30
C LYS A 760 -29.03 -6.79 -56.20
N PRO A 761 -28.39 -6.33 -57.29
CA PRO A 761 -27.08 -5.71 -57.16
C PRO A 761 -27.22 -4.47 -56.27
N LYS A 762 -26.49 -4.44 -55.15
CA LYS A 762 -26.29 -3.21 -54.39
C LYS A 762 -25.58 -2.23 -55.33
N LEU A 763 -26.21 -1.11 -55.69
CA LEU A 763 -25.46 -0.02 -56.33
C LEU A 763 -24.56 0.59 -55.25
N ALA A 764 -23.27 0.72 -55.55
CA ALA A 764 -22.33 1.37 -54.66
C ALA A 764 -22.67 2.87 -54.54
N PRO A 765 -22.70 3.45 -53.34
CA PRO A 765 -22.95 4.87 -53.16
C PRO A 765 -21.79 5.71 -53.74
N THR A 766 -22.12 6.89 -54.25
CA THR A 766 -21.13 7.88 -54.73
C THR A 766 -20.60 8.78 -53.61
N ASP A 767 -21.30 8.84 -52.47
CA ASP A 767 -21.10 9.82 -51.41
C ASP A 767 -21.19 9.19 -50.00
N GLY A 768 -20.75 9.96 -48.99
CA GLY A 768 -20.43 9.45 -47.65
C GLY A 768 -19.11 8.67 -47.60
N ASP A 769 -18.69 8.27 -46.39
CA ASP A 769 -17.46 7.48 -46.18
C ASP A 769 -17.56 6.70 -44.86
N MET A 770 -17.84 5.40 -44.95
CA MET A 770 -18.08 4.56 -43.77
C MET A 770 -16.84 4.38 -42.87
N VAL A 771 -15.62 4.54 -43.40
CA VAL A 771 -14.38 4.40 -42.62
C VAL A 771 -14.06 5.70 -41.88
N PHE A 772 -14.19 6.84 -42.57
CA PHE A 772 -14.00 8.17 -41.95
C PHE A 772 -15.08 8.45 -40.88
N GLU A 773 -16.33 8.07 -41.14
CA GLU A 773 -17.41 8.13 -40.13
C GLU A 773 -17.11 7.30 -38.88
N ASN A 774 -16.65 6.05 -39.05
CA ASN A 774 -16.23 5.21 -37.93
C ASN A 774 -15.05 5.86 -37.16
N ALA A 775 -14.11 6.46 -37.87
CA ALA A 775 -12.92 7.08 -37.28
C ALA A 775 -13.24 8.35 -36.47
N ILE A 776 -14.23 9.15 -36.87
CA ILE A 776 -14.74 10.28 -36.08
C ILE A 776 -15.46 9.78 -34.83
N LEU A 777 -16.38 8.81 -34.96
CA LEU A 777 -17.10 8.26 -33.81
C LEU A 777 -16.15 7.65 -32.78
N PHE A 778 -15.14 6.89 -33.22
CA PHE A 778 -14.11 6.36 -32.34
C PHE A 778 -13.34 7.47 -31.62
N LEU A 779 -12.90 8.52 -32.34
CA LEU A 779 -12.12 9.59 -31.72
C LEU A 779 -12.94 10.36 -30.68
N ARG A 780 -14.22 10.64 -30.98
CA ARG A 780 -15.19 11.26 -30.07
C ARG A 780 -15.41 10.40 -28.82
N ASP A 781 -15.67 9.10 -28.98
CA ASP A 781 -15.88 8.19 -27.86
C ASP A 781 -14.60 8.05 -27.00
N ALA A 782 -13.45 7.80 -27.62
CA ALA A 782 -12.19 7.58 -26.92
C ALA A 782 -11.70 8.81 -26.13
N LEU A 783 -11.90 10.02 -26.67
CA LEU A 783 -11.56 11.25 -25.96
C LEU A 783 -12.40 11.46 -24.71
N VAL A 784 -13.68 11.05 -24.70
CA VAL A 784 -14.56 11.09 -23.52
C VAL A 784 -14.04 10.17 -22.42
N SER A 785 -13.61 8.96 -22.79
CA SER A 785 -13.09 7.97 -21.83
C SER A 785 -11.69 8.29 -21.29
N ARG A 786 -10.83 8.95 -22.09
CA ARG A 786 -9.55 9.49 -21.58
C ARG A 786 -9.79 10.73 -20.71
N GLU A 787 -10.72 11.61 -21.07
CA GLU A 787 -11.14 12.74 -20.21
C GLU A 787 -11.68 12.27 -18.85
N PHE A 788 -12.45 11.18 -18.80
CA PHE A 788 -12.84 10.55 -17.52
C PHE A 788 -11.63 10.18 -16.66
N THR A 789 -10.64 9.52 -17.26
CA THR A 789 -9.40 9.11 -16.57
C THR A 789 -8.63 10.32 -16.05
N ASP A 790 -8.49 11.36 -16.89
CA ASP A 790 -7.82 12.62 -16.55
C ASP A 790 -8.63 13.50 -15.57
N ALA A 791 -9.93 13.25 -15.41
CA ALA A 791 -10.80 13.91 -14.44
C ALA A 791 -10.73 13.21 -13.08
N VAL A 792 -10.80 11.87 -13.07
CA VAL A 792 -10.54 11.04 -11.88
C VAL A 792 -9.17 11.38 -11.29
N GLN A 793 -8.09 11.29 -12.08
CA GLN A 793 -6.73 11.51 -11.61
C GLN A 793 -6.54 12.90 -10.98
N ALA A 794 -7.09 13.95 -11.61
CA ALA A 794 -7.00 15.34 -11.16
C ALA A 794 -7.87 15.67 -9.93
N GLY A 795 -8.69 14.73 -9.46
CA GLY A 795 -9.65 14.91 -8.37
C GLY A 795 -10.83 15.81 -8.77
N ASP A 796 -11.32 15.74 -10.01
CA ASP A 796 -12.32 16.67 -10.54
C ASP A 796 -13.68 15.97 -10.79
N SER A 797 -14.48 15.85 -9.73
CA SER A 797 -15.80 15.21 -9.77
C SER A 797 -16.82 15.96 -10.65
N GLY A 798 -16.61 17.26 -10.93
CA GLY A 798 -17.45 18.04 -11.84
C GLY A 798 -17.19 17.66 -13.30
N ARG A 799 -15.91 17.53 -13.69
CA ARG A 799 -15.52 16.98 -15.00
C ARG A 799 -16.04 15.53 -15.17
N VAL A 800 -15.91 14.69 -14.14
CA VAL A 800 -16.50 13.33 -14.13
C VAL A 800 -18.01 13.38 -14.37
N LEU A 801 -18.77 14.23 -13.67
CA LEU A 801 -20.23 14.32 -13.83
C LEU A 801 -20.66 14.66 -15.27
N LEU A 802 -19.90 15.49 -15.99
CA LEU A 802 -20.16 15.77 -17.41
C LEU A 802 -19.96 14.53 -18.29
N VAL A 803 -18.96 13.69 -18.01
CA VAL A 803 -18.83 12.39 -18.67
C VAL A 803 -20.01 11.49 -18.32
N LEU A 804 -20.42 11.38 -17.05
CA LEU A 804 -21.52 10.51 -16.63
C LEU A 804 -22.86 10.87 -17.30
N LYS A 805 -23.14 12.16 -17.49
CA LYS A 805 -24.27 12.65 -18.29
C LYS A 805 -24.27 12.10 -19.72
N LEU A 806 -23.10 12.06 -20.36
CA LEU A 806 -22.92 11.53 -21.71
C LEU A 806 -22.97 10.00 -21.73
N TRP A 807 -22.43 9.33 -20.71
CA TRP A 807 -22.49 7.89 -20.52
C TRP A 807 -23.91 7.36 -20.27
N ALA A 808 -24.80 8.15 -19.67
CA ALA A 808 -26.23 7.81 -19.59
C ALA A 808 -26.83 7.50 -20.98
N LEU A 809 -26.32 8.17 -22.02
CA LEU A 809 -26.67 7.94 -23.42
C LEU A 809 -25.78 6.86 -24.06
N SER A 810 -24.45 6.95 -23.95
CA SER A 810 -23.54 5.99 -24.60
C SER A 810 -23.77 4.55 -24.14
N PHE A 811 -24.03 4.33 -22.84
CA PHE A 811 -24.43 3.03 -22.30
C PHE A 811 -25.77 2.56 -22.89
N ARG A 812 -26.75 3.45 -23.08
CA ARG A 812 -28.05 3.09 -23.66
C ARG A 812 -27.93 2.69 -25.13
N GLY A 813 -27.09 3.38 -25.92
CA GLY A 813 -26.86 3.07 -27.35
C GLY A 813 -25.94 1.88 -27.61
N SER A 814 -25.02 1.58 -26.68
CA SER A 814 -24.15 0.39 -26.69
C SER A 814 -24.77 -0.85 -26.02
N GLY A 815 -26.00 -0.74 -25.50
CA GLY A 815 -26.75 -1.86 -24.89
C GLY A 815 -26.41 -2.15 -23.43
N ARG A 816 -25.61 -1.33 -22.75
CA ARG A 816 -25.25 -1.43 -21.33
C ARG A 816 -26.39 -0.88 -20.46
N THR A 817 -27.59 -1.43 -20.64
CA THR A 817 -28.88 -0.87 -20.18
C THR A 817 -28.99 -0.69 -18.66
N LYS A 818 -28.31 -1.54 -17.89
CA LYS A 818 -28.22 -1.47 -16.42
C LYS A 818 -27.44 -0.21 -15.97
N TYR A 819 -26.21 -0.03 -16.45
CA TYR A 819 -25.40 1.18 -16.22
C TYR A 819 -26.08 2.44 -16.77
N ALA A 820 -26.75 2.36 -17.91
CA ALA A 820 -27.55 3.46 -18.44
C ALA A 820 -28.74 3.85 -17.53
N TYR A 821 -29.25 2.94 -16.70
CA TYR A 821 -30.29 3.23 -15.70
C TYR A 821 -29.68 3.73 -14.38
N GLU A 822 -28.49 3.24 -14.03
CA GLU A 822 -27.67 3.77 -12.92
C GLU A 822 -27.40 5.27 -13.11
N MET A 823 -26.97 5.70 -14.30
CA MET A 823 -26.71 7.10 -14.58
C MET A 823 -27.95 7.99 -14.47
N LEU A 824 -29.17 7.46 -14.70
CA LEU A 824 -30.42 8.21 -14.44
C LEU A 824 -30.59 8.47 -12.94
N HIS A 825 -30.32 7.48 -12.08
CA HIS A 825 -30.31 7.68 -10.63
C HIS A 825 -29.26 8.71 -10.21
N VAL A 826 -28.03 8.63 -10.73
CA VAL A 826 -26.94 9.57 -10.42
C VAL A 826 -27.31 11.02 -10.75
N VAL A 827 -27.68 11.27 -12.01
CA VAL A 827 -28.01 12.62 -12.50
C VAL A 827 -29.22 13.17 -11.74
N HIS A 828 -30.27 12.36 -11.55
CA HIS A 828 -31.45 12.79 -10.80
C HIS A 828 -31.13 13.11 -9.34
N ASN A 829 -30.35 12.25 -8.67
CA ASN A 829 -29.95 12.43 -7.29
C ASN A 829 -29.17 13.74 -7.10
N ILE A 830 -28.12 13.96 -7.90
CA ILE A 830 -27.25 15.13 -7.84
C ILE A 830 -28.00 16.43 -8.19
N MET A 831 -28.89 16.39 -9.19
CA MET A 831 -29.54 17.59 -9.76
C MET A 831 -30.87 17.97 -9.10
N LYS A 832 -31.63 17.02 -8.53
CA LYS A 832 -33.02 17.23 -8.05
C LYS A 832 -33.33 16.67 -6.65
N VAL A 833 -32.77 15.52 -6.26
CA VAL A 833 -33.23 14.76 -5.07
C VAL A 833 -32.42 15.05 -3.80
N TRP A 834 -31.09 15.10 -3.89
CA TRP A 834 -30.24 15.32 -2.74
C TRP A 834 -30.16 16.81 -2.35
N PRO A 835 -30.19 17.15 -1.06
CA PRO A 835 -29.82 18.49 -0.61
C PRO A 835 -28.43 18.88 -1.10
N LYS A 836 -28.23 20.14 -1.54
CA LYS A 836 -26.94 20.63 -2.07
C LYS A 836 -25.74 20.28 -1.19
N ALA A 837 -25.90 20.35 0.14
CA ALA A 837 -24.83 20.01 1.09
C ALA A 837 -24.48 18.50 1.13
N ILE A 838 -25.42 17.62 0.79
CA ILE A 838 -25.17 16.18 0.61
C ILE A 838 -24.54 15.92 -0.76
N THR A 839 -25.01 16.56 -1.83
CA THR A 839 -24.37 16.55 -3.14
C THR A 839 -22.91 16.99 -3.06
N ASP A 840 -22.62 18.06 -2.31
CA ASP A 840 -21.26 18.56 -2.11
C ASP A 840 -20.39 17.59 -1.32
N ILE A 841 -20.95 16.84 -0.36
CA ILE A 841 -20.22 15.78 0.35
C ILE A 841 -19.91 14.62 -0.59
N VAL A 842 -20.86 14.16 -1.42
CA VAL A 842 -20.58 13.12 -2.43
C VAL A 842 -19.49 13.56 -3.39
N LEU A 843 -19.60 14.76 -3.99
CA LEU A 843 -18.62 15.26 -4.95
C LEU A 843 -17.22 15.47 -4.35
N ASN A 844 -17.10 15.71 -3.04
CA ASN A 844 -15.82 15.79 -2.32
C ASN A 844 -15.24 14.43 -1.87
N ASN A 845 -15.97 13.32 -2.06
CA ASN A 845 -15.62 11.99 -1.52
C ASN A 845 -15.84 10.81 -2.49
N TRP A 846 -16.29 11.05 -3.72
CA TRP A 846 -16.48 10.02 -4.75
C TRP A 846 -15.15 9.47 -5.30
N LEU A 847 -14.12 10.33 -5.25
CA LEU A 847 -12.74 10.06 -5.60
C LEU A 847 -11.91 10.19 -4.32
N LEU A 848 -11.07 9.20 -4.04
CA LEU A 848 -10.24 9.13 -2.83
C LEU A 848 -8.76 9.32 -3.21
N ASN A 849 -7.92 9.77 -2.28
CA ASN A 849 -6.49 9.97 -2.52
C ASN A 849 -5.64 9.42 -1.36
N PRO A 850 -5.37 8.09 -1.31
CA PRO A 850 -4.67 7.49 -0.17
C PRO A 850 -3.16 7.75 -0.11
N THR A 851 -2.56 8.34 -1.14
CA THR A 851 -1.17 8.85 -1.11
C THR A 851 -1.10 10.24 -0.49
N GLY A 852 -2.05 11.12 -0.82
CA GLY A 852 -2.03 12.55 -0.52
C GLY A 852 -1.31 13.40 -1.59
N ASN A 853 -0.90 12.81 -2.70
CA ASN A 853 -0.15 13.49 -3.76
C ASN A 853 -1.10 14.23 -4.74
N PRO A 854 -0.64 15.29 -5.43
CA PRO A 854 -1.37 15.83 -6.58
C PRO A 854 -1.53 14.76 -7.68
N ASN A 855 -2.56 14.90 -8.52
CA ASN A 855 -2.83 14.02 -9.66
C ASN A 855 -2.75 12.50 -9.32
N SER A 856 -3.22 12.13 -8.13
CA SER A 856 -3.18 10.77 -7.57
C SER A 856 -4.53 10.35 -6.94
N PHE A 857 -5.64 10.96 -7.41
CA PHE A 857 -6.98 10.54 -7.01
C PHE A 857 -7.42 9.29 -7.80
N VAL A 858 -8.18 8.42 -7.14
CA VAL A 858 -8.68 7.13 -7.64
C VAL A 858 -10.15 6.93 -7.28
N GLU A 859 -10.88 6.10 -8.02
CA GLU A 859 -12.28 5.81 -7.73
C GLU A 859 -12.47 5.05 -6.41
N MET A 860 -13.53 5.36 -5.65
CA MET A 860 -13.76 4.73 -4.34
C MET A 860 -13.97 3.21 -4.39
N ASP A 861 -14.52 2.67 -5.47
CA ASP A 861 -14.67 1.23 -5.71
C ASP A 861 -13.35 0.57 -6.16
N LEU A 862 -12.51 1.27 -6.92
CA LEU A 862 -11.15 0.79 -7.21
C LEU A 862 -10.31 0.66 -5.93
N VAL A 863 -10.50 1.56 -4.97
CA VAL A 863 -9.86 1.44 -3.64
C VAL A 863 -10.29 0.16 -2.92
N GLN A 864 -11.56 -0.27 -3.06
CA GLN A 864 -12.04 -1.52 -2.47
C GLN A 864 -11.46 -2.73 -3.21
N GLU A 865 -11.49 -2.78 -4.55
CA GLU A 865 -10.93 -3.93 -5.27
C GLU A 865 -9.41 -4.02 -5.15
N HIS A 866 -8.68 -2.90 -4.99
CA HIS A 866 -7.27 -2.95 -4.55
C HIS A 866 -7.15 -3.72 -3.23
N LEU A 867 -7.93 -3.36 -2.20
CA LEU A 867 -7.87 -4.02 -0.89
C LEU A 867 -8.29 -5.50 -0.97
N ASN A 868 -9.31 -5.82 -1.78
CA ASN A 868 -9.69 -7.19 -2.11
C ASN A 868 -8.53 -7.96 -2.76
N PHE A 869 -7.80 -7.37 -3.72
CA PHE A 869 -6.62 -7.98 -4.34
C PHE A 869 -5.52 -8.29 -3.31
N TRP A 870 -5.24 -7.37 -2.38
CA TRP A 870 -4.28 -7.63 -1.29
C TRP A 870 -4.72 -8.83 -0.42
N ILE A 871 -6.04 -9.04 -0.22
CA ILE A 871 -6.63 -10.22 0.44
C ILE A 871 -6.53 -11.49 -0.44
N LYS A 872 -6.86 -11.39 -1.73
CA LYS A 872 -6.81 -12.50 -2.71
C LYS A 872 -5.37 -13.01 -2.96
N LYS A 873 -4.35 -12.15 -2.85
CA LYS A 873 -2.93 -12.47 -3.12
C LYS A 873 -2.14 -12.88 -1.87
N PHE A 874 -1.75 -11.90 -1.04
CA PHE A 874 -0.79 -12.09 0.05
C PHE A 874 -1.32 -13.00 1.16
N TYR A 875 -2.64 -13.06 1.28
CA TYR A 875 -3.35 -13.71 2.36
C TYR A 875 -3.89 -15.11 1.97
N LYS A 876 -4.03 -15.41 0.67
CA LYS A 876 -4.19 -16.78 0.15
C LYS A 876 -2.97 -17.70 0.42
N ALA A 877 -1.82 -17.11 0.75
CA ALA A 877 -0.57 -17.82 1.09
C ALA A 877 -0.66 -18.72 2.36
N HIS A 878 -1.75 -18.66 3.14
CA HIS A 878 -1.98 -19.53 4.30
C HIS A 878 -2.36 -20.98 3.95
N GLY A 879 -2.61 -21.26 2.66
CA GLY A 879 -2.91 -22.60 2.16
C GLY A 879 -4.19 -23.18 2.77
N VAL A 880 -4.17 -24.47 3.12
CA VAL A 880 -5.34 -25.23 3.60
C VAL A 880 -5.97 -24.74 4.93
N ASN A 881 -5.47 -23.66 5.52
CA ASN A 881 -5.98 -23.08 6.78
C ASN A 881 -6.58 -21.67 6.62
N ALA A 882 -6.79 -21.19 5.40
CA ALA A 882 -7.60 -19.99 5.17
C ALA A 882 -9.09 -20.32 5.42
N SER A 883 -9.82 -19.40 6.04
CA SER A 883 -11.26 -19.50 6.34
C SER A 883 -11.84 -18.10 6.62
N TRP A 884 -13.17 -17.96 6.70
CA TRP A 884 -13.82 -16.68 6.98
C TRP A 884 -13.47 -16.07 8.35
N GLU A 885 -13.28 -16.86 9.42
CA GLU A 885 -12.86 -16.31 10.72
C GLU A 885 -11.44 -15.74 10.65
N TRP A 886 -10.61 -16.28 9.75
CA TRP A 886 -9.28 -15.77 9.48
C TRP A 886 -9.29 -14.55 8.55
N LEU A 887 -10.21 -14.49 7.58
CA LEU A 887 -10.45 -13.29 6.76
C LEU A 887 -11.00 -12.13 7.60
N HIS A 888 -11.95 -12.40 8.50
CA HIS A 888 -12.46 -11.46 9.50
C HIS A 888 -11.32 -10.85 10.35
N LEU A 889 -10.35 -11.69 10.74
CA LEU A 889 -9.17 -11.27 11.48
C LEU A 889 -8.22 -10.37 10.66
N ILE A 890 -7.92 -10.75 9.41
CA ILE A 890 -6.83 -10.11 8.64
C ILE A 890 -7.26 -8.86 7.88
N SER A 891 -8.49 -8.79 7.36
CA SER A 891 -8.94 -7.66 6.51
C SER A 891 -8.74 -6.28 7.15
N PRO A 892 -9.07 -6.03 8.43
CA PRO A 892 -8.80 -4.75 9.10
C PRO A 892 -7.32 -4.36 9.17
N CYS A 893 -6.40 -5.33 8.99
CA CYS A 893 -4.96 -5.11 9.07
C CYS A 893 -4.32 -4.81 7.71
N VAL A 894 -5.01 -5.01 6.57
CA VAL A 894 -4.41 -5.01 5.22
C VAL A 894 -3.61 -3.73 4.95
N ASN A 895 -4.21 -2.55 5.15
CA ASN A 895 -3.58 -1.26 4.86
C ASN A 895 -2.34 -0.98 5.75
N VAL A 896 -2.43 -1.29 7.04
CA VAL A 896 -1.31 -1.10 8.00
C VAL A 896 -0.18 -2.12 7.79
N LEU A 897 -0.51 -3.36 7.40
CA LEU A 897 0.48 -4.39 7.10
C LEU A 897 1.21 -4.13 5.77
N ARG A 898 0.52 -3.60 4.75
CA ARG A 898 1.18 -3.08 3.54
C ARG A 898 2.11 -1.91 3.86
N THR A 899 1.66 -0.97 4.71
CA THR A 899 2.50 0.17 5.13
C THR A 899 3.75 -0.28 5.91
N LEU A 900 3.67 -1.40 6.65
CA LEU A 900 4.82 -2.06 7.28
C LEU A 900 5.74 -2.75 6.26
N ALA A 901 5.16 -3.44 5.27
CA ALA A 901 5.92 -4.11 4.20
C ALA A 901 6.80 -3.12 3.43
N ASN A 902 6.21 -2.04 2.90
CA ASN A 902 6.94 -1.00 2.17
C ASN A 902 8.07 -0.42 3.03
N LYS A 903 7.79 0.02 4.27
CA LYS A 903 8.81 0.57 5.18
C LYS A 903 9.95 -0.38 5.53
N PHE A 904 9.74 -1.69 5.47
CA PHE A 904 10.81 -2.67 5.66
C PHE A 904 11.58 -2.93 4.36
N ASN A 905 10.93 -2.85 3.20
CA ASN A 905 11.62 -2.88 1.90
C ASN A 905 12.56 -1.67 1.77
N ASP A 906 12.08 -0.45 2.07
CA ASP A 906 12.87 0.79 2.05
C ASP A 906 14.15 0.73 2.92
N VAL A 907 14.13 -0.04 4.02
CA VAL A 907 15.17 -0.05 5.06
C VAL A 907 16.05 -1.31 5.05
N LEU A 908 15.52 -2.45 4.59
CA LEU A 908 16.18 -3.76 4.64
C LEU A 908 16.30 -4.44 3.26
N GLY A 909 15.49 -4.03 2.29
CA GLY A 909 15.55 -4.54 0.93
C GLY A 909 16.78 -4.03 0.17
N GLY A 910 16.89 -4.50 -1.08
CA GLY A 910 17.31 -3.62 -2.16
C GLY A 910 16.08 -3.24 -2.97
N ASP A 911 16.20 -2.24 -3.82
CA ASP A 911 15.14 -1.93 -4.78
C ASP A 911 15.08 -3.07 -5.82
N LEU A 912 14.18 -4.02 -5.58
CA LEU A 912 13.87 -5.13 -6.50
C LEU A 912 12.87 -4.67 -7.57
N GLY A 913 13.06 -3.43 -8.07
CA GLY A 913 12.34 -2.78 -9.15
C GLY A 913 10.85 -3.10 -9.23
N THR A 914 10.07 -2.81 -8.17
CA THR A 914 8.60 -2.95 -8.24
C THR A 914 7.96 -1.95 -9.19
N ARG A 915 8.72 -0.92 -9.58
CA ARG A 915 8.40 -0.04 -10.70
C ARG A 915 8.96 -0.66 -11.98
N HIS A 916 8.10 -1.37 -12.71
CA HIS A 916 8.30 -1.48 -14.15
C HIS A 916 8.32 -0.07 -14.72
N ALA A 917 9.30 0.23 -15.59
CA ALA A 917 9.24 1.47 -16.36
C ALA A 917 7.91 1.49 -17.16
N PRO A 918 7.26 2.65 -17.34
CA PRO A 918 6.06 2.75 -18.16
C PRO A 918 6.37 2.16 -19.55
N ALA A 919 5.48 1.31 -20.05
CA ALA A 919 5.71 0.61 -21.31
C ALA A 919 5.91 1.63 -22.44
N ASP A 920 7.04 1.55 -23.15
CA ASP A 920 7.31 2.40 -24.30
C ASP A 920 6.29 2.08 -25.41
N LEU A 921 5.45 3.05 -25.74
CA LEU A 921 4.42 2.95 -26.78
C LEU A 921 4.90 3.53 -28.12
N SER A 922 6.15 3.97 -28.25
CA SER A 922 6.65 4.69 -29.42
C SER A 922 6.50 3.88 -30.71
N GLU A 923 6.95 2.60 -30.71
CA GLU A 923 6.83 1.71 -31.87
C GLU A 923 5.36 1.37 -32.19
N ASP A 924 4.52 1.16 -31.16
CA ASP A 924 3.07 0.91 -31.31
C ASP A 924 2.36 2.12 -31.96
N ILE A 925 2.70 3.33 -31.51
CA ILE A 925 2.13 4.59 -31.98
C ILE A 925 2.55 4.87 -33.42
N GLU A 926 3.84 4.74 -33.75
CA GLU A 926 4.33 4.91 -35.12
C GLU A 926 3.69 3.88 -36.08
N THR A 927 3.65 2.61 -35.69
CA THR A 927 3.05 1.50 -36.46
C THR A 927 1.57 1.74 -36.80
N LEU A 928 0.82 2.39 -35.91
CA LEU A 928 -0.57 2.78 -36.14
C LEU A 928 -0.69 4.10 -36.90
N MET A 929 0.16 5.11 -36.65
CA MET A 929 0.18 6.37 -37.41
C MET A 929 0.42 6.14 -38.90
N ASP A 930 1.41 5.29 -39.24
CA ASP A 930 1.68 4.85 -40.61
C ASP A 930 0.46 4.18 -41.25
N SER A 931 -0.21 3.30 -40.50
CA SER A 931 -1.37 2.55 -40.99
C SER A 931 -2.61 3.45 -41.20
N LEU A 932 -2.76 4.49 -40.39
CA LEU A 932 -3.81 5.51 -40.55
C LEU A 932 -3.58 6.36 -41.82
N ASP A 933 -2.33 6.68 -42.18
CA ASP A 933 -2.03 7.41 -43.42
C ASP A 933 -2.08 6.52 -44.67
N GLU A 934 -1.46 5.33 -44.65
CA GLU A 934 -1.48 4.37 -45.76
C GLU A 934 -2.91 4.11 -46.25
N HIS A 935 -3.83 3.96 -45.30
CA HIS A 935 -5.24 3.68 -45.55
C HIS A 935 -6.13 4.93 -45.54
N LYS A 936 -5.56 6.12 -45.36
CA LYS A 936 -6.24 7.42 -45.42
C LYS A 936 -7.47 7.48 -44.53
N VAL A 937 -7.32 7.07 -43.29
CA VAL A 937 -8.43 6.89 -42.35
C VAL A 937 -9.08 8.24 -42.02
N TYR A 938 -8.28 9.29 -41.80
CA TYR A 938 -8.73 10.65 -41.51
C TYR A 938 -8.78 11.60 -42.72
N GLN A 939 -8.78 11.05 -43.95
CA GLN A 939 -8.97 11.84 -45.19
C GLN A 939 -10.22 11.35 -45.91
N LEU A 940 -11.22 12.21 -46.11
CA LEU A 940 -12.53 11.86 -46.69
C LEU A 940 -12.42 11.24 -48.11
N GLN A 941 -12.80 9.96 -48.25
CA GLN A 941 -12.87 9.25 -49.52
C GLN A 941 -14.34 9.00 -49.91
N LYS A 942 -14.88 9.86 -50.79
CA LYS A 942 -16.28 9.76 -51.25
C LYS A 942 -16.62 8.38 -51.82
N GLY A 943 -17.71 7.79 -51.32
CA GLY A 943 -18.20 6.46 -51.73
C GLY A 943 -17.47 5.29 -51.07
N ARG A 944 -16.55 5.51 -50.12
CA ARG A 944 -15.85 4.43 -49.40
C ARG A 944 -16.84 3.67 -48.49
N THR A 945 -16.93 2.36 -48.70
CA THR A 945 -17.79 1.45 -47.92
C THR A 945 -16.99 0.32 -47.29
N LEU A 946 -17.52 -0.23 -46.19
CA LEU A 946 -16.98 -1.43 -45.53
C LEU A 946 -17.29 -2.71 -46.35
N GLY A 947 -16.95 -3.88 -45.79
CA GLY A 947 -17.34 -5.18 -46.35
C GLY A 947 -18.86 -5.40 -46.35
N ASP A 948 -19.34 -6.40 -47.11
CA ASP A 948 -20.74 -6.84 -47.08
C ASP A 948 -21.14 -7.47 -45.73
N ASP A 949 -20.13 -7.85 -44.95
CA ASP A 949 -20.13 -8.53 -43.65
C ASP A 949 -19.71 -7.62 -42.47
N ASP A 950 -19.60 -6.30 -42.70
CA ASP A 950 -19.22 -5.30 -41.70
C ASP A 950 -20.16 -4.09 -41.77
N SER A 951 -20.43 -3.44 -40.64
CA SER A 951 -21.45 -2.39 -40.50
C SER A 951 -20.86 -1.11 -39.91
N PRO A 952 -21.37 0.10 -40.26
CA PRO A 952 -20.92 1.33 -39.64
C PRO A 952 -21.08 1.27 -38.12
N ALA A 953 -20.11 1.81 -37.39
CA ALA A 953 -20.20 2.02 -35.95
C ALA A 953 -21.45 2.84 -35.64
N LYS A 954 -22.22 2.41 -34.64
CA LYS A 954 -23.37 3.16 -34.15
C LYS A 954 -22.88 4.44 -33.49
N ASP A 955 -23.56 5.55 -33.70
CA ASP A 955 -23.37 6.69 -32.81
C ASP A 955 -24.12 6.39 -31.50
N ILE A 956 -23.42 5.81 -30.54
CA ILE A 956 -24.00 5.31 -29.30
C ILE A 956 -24.61 6.42 -28.43
N VAL A 957 -24.18 7.67 -28.58
CA VAL A 957 -24.81 8.82 -27.90
C VAL A 957 -26.16 9.13 -28.54
N SER A 958 -26.21 9.33 -29.86
CA SER A 958 -27.45 9.67 -30.57
C SER A 958 -28.47 8.53 -30.56
N VAL A 959 -28.03 7.28 -30.72
CA VAL A 959 -28.89 6.09 -30.55
C VAL A 959 -29.35 5.96 -29.10
N GLY A 960 -28.49 6.27 -28.13
CA GLY A 960 -28.87 6.30 -26.72
C GLY A 960 -29.97 7.31 -26.41
N LEU A 961 -29.88 8.52 -26.98
CA LEU A 961 -30.89 9.57 -26.84
C LEU A 961 -32.22 9.20 -27.51
N GLN A 962 -32.17 8.63 -28.73
CA GLN A 962 -33.35 8.12 -29.43
C GLN A 962 -34.05 7.04 -28.61
N ASN A 963 -33.29 6.05 -28.10
CA ASN A 963 -33.81 4.97 -27.25
C ASN A 963 -34.35 5.47 -25.90
N LEU A 964 -33.83 6.58 -25.38
CA LEU A 964 -34.32 7.21 -24.14
C LEU A 964 -35.63 7.97 -24.36
N MET A 965 -35.83 8.53 -25.55
CA MET A 965 -36.96 9.41 -25.91
C MET A 965 -38.07 8.74 -26.73
N ASP A 966 -38.00 7.43 -27.01
CA ASP A 966 -39.04 6.75 -27.80
C ASP A 966 -40.42 6.83 -27.12
N SER A 967 -41.36 7.47 -27.82
CA SER A 967 -42.74 7.71 -27.39
C SER A 967 -43.59 6.46 -27.12
N THR A 968 -43.15 5.26 -27.51
CA THR A 968 -43.90 4.02 -27.34
C THR A 968 -43.72 3.39 -25.96
N LYS A 969 -42.49 3.44 -25.42
CA LYS A 969 -42.11 3.13 -24.03
C LYS A 969 -40.80 3.85 -23.70
N SER A 970 -40.86 5.08 -23.20
CA SER A 970 -39.64 5.80 -22.80
C SER A 970 -39.09 5.26 -21.47
N PRO A 971 -37.81 4.81 -21.41
CA PRO A 971 -37.18 4.42 -20.16
C PRO A 971 -37.11 5.55 -19.12
N LEU A 972 -37.18 6.82 -19.57
CA LEU A 972 -37.25 7.98 -18.68
C LEU A 972 -38.64 8.14 -18.05
N ASP A 973 -39.71 7.84 -18.77
CA ASP A 973 -41.08 7.82 -18.21
C ASP A 973 -41.29 6.63 -17.28
N GLU A 974 -40.71 5.47 -17.58
CA GLU A 974 -40.69 4.30 -16.69
C GLU A 974 -39.94 4.63 -15.38
N TYR A 975 -38.72 5.17 -15.47
CA TYR A 975 -37.92 5.67 -14.34
C TYR A 975 -38.70 6.69 -13.48
N ASN A 976 -39.29 7.70 -14.13
CA ASN A 976 -40.05 8.75 -13.45
C ASN A 976 -41.37 8.24 -12.85
N THR A 977 -41.92 7.13 -13.36
CA THR A 977 -43.10 6.47 -12.80
C THR A 977 -42.73 5.69 -11.53
N ALA A 978 -41.65 4.91 -11.58
CA ALA A 978 -41.10 4.22 -10.41
C ALA A 978 -40.73 5.20 -9.28
N PHE A 979 -40.07 6.30 -9.59
CA PHE A 979 -39.75 7.34 -8.61
C PHE A 979 -41.01 7.94 -7.95
N LYS A 980 -42.05 8.25 -8.74
CA LYS A 980 -43.34 8.74 -8.22
C LYS A 980 -44.09 7.68 -7.40
N GLN A 981 -43.93 6.39 -7.72
CA GLN A 981 -44.48 5.29 -6.91
C GLN A 981 -43.75 5.19 -5.57
N LEU A 982 -42.41 5.23 -5.55
CA LEU A 982 -41.61 5.25 -4.31
C LEU A 982 -41.96 6.47 -3.44
N GLN A 983 -42.03 7.67 -4.03
CA GLN A 983 -42.50 8.89 -3.36
C GLN A 983 -43.94 8.79 -2.79
N ARG A 984 -44.81 7.92 -3.33
CA ARG A 984 -46.14 7.65 -2.75
C ARG A 984 -46.04 6.64 -1.63
N ARG A 985 -45.34 5.52 -1.85
CA ARG A 985 -45.11 4.45 -0.85
C ARG A 985 -44.47 5.00 0.43
N ARG A 986 -43.47 5.87 0.30
CA ARG A 986 -42.80 6.59 1.40
C ARG A 986 -43.70 7.55 2.19
N ARG A 987 -44.88 7.93 1.69
CA ARG A 987 -45.87 8.76 2.39
C ARG A 987 -46.99 7.94 3.05
N MET A 988 -46.98 6.62 2.93
CA MET A 988 -47.92 5.74 3.62
C MET A 988 -47.47 5.53 5.08
N GLN A 989 -48.42 5.36 6.00
CA GLN A 989 -48.07 5.03 7.38
C GLN A 989 -47.49 3.60 7.45
N PRO A 990 -46.32 3.38 8.08
CA PRO A 990 -45.72 2.05 8.18
C PRO A 990 -46.56 1.09 9.02
N VAL A 991 -46.75 -0.14 8.52
CA VAL A 991 -47.46 -1.24 9.21
C VAL A 991 -46.80 -1.57 10.57
N THR A 992 -45.50 -1.31 10.68
CA THR A 992 -44.69 -1.53 11.89
C THR A 992 -45.02 -0.60 13.07
N GLU A 993 -45.82 0.47 12.88
CA GLU A 993 -46.24 1.35 13.99
C GLU A 993 -47.47 0.83 14.76
N ASP A 994 -48.22 -0.14 14.22
CA ASP A 994 -49.53 -0.57 14.73
C ASP A 994 -49.45 -1.57 15.91
N SER A 995 -48.49 -1.38 16.82
CA SER A 995 -48.44 -2.04 18.13
C SER A 995 -49.08 -1.13 19.21
N PRO A 996 -50.30 -1.43 19.68
CA PRO A 996 -51.06 -0.49 20.51
C PRO A 996 -50.43 -0.30 21.90
N VAL A 997 -49.98 0.93 22.17
CA VAL A 997 -49.54 1.37 23.50
C VAL A 997 -50.69 1.22 24.49
N MET A 998 -50.60 0.22 25.37
CA MET A 998 -51.58 -0.01 26.43
C MET A 998 -51.67 1.21 27.36
N PRO A 999 -52.84 1.88 27.48
CA PRO A 999 -52.96 3.07 28.33
C PRO A 999 -52.86 2.69 29.81
N ALA A 1000 -52.16 3.53 30.57
CA ALA A 1000 -51.87 3.28 31.99
C ALA A 1000 -53.15 3.07 32.83
N ARG A 1001 -53.32 1.86 33.38
CA ARG A 1001 -54.42 1.54 34.29
C ARG A 1001 -54.06 1.93 35.73
N ASN A 1002 -54.87 2.82 36.31
CA ASN A 1002 -54.77 3.22 37.71
C ASN A 1002 -55.07 2.06 38.69
N LEU A 1003 -54.45 2.13 39.86
CA LEU A 1003 -54.52 1.13 40.93
C LEU A 1003 -55.81 1.24 41.76
N THR A 1004 -56.61 0.17 41.83
CA THR A 1004 -57.53 -0.13 42.95
C THR A 1004 -57.80 -1.63 43.06
N SER A 1005 -57.90 -2.14 44.30
CA SER A 1005 -58.31 -3.49 44.72
C SER A 1005 -59.16 -3.35 46.02
N PRO A 1006 -59.73 -4.39 46.69
CA PRO A 1006 -59.74 -5.87 46.48
C PRO A 1006 -61.22 -6.42 46.53
N PRO A 1007 -61.64 -7.57 47.14
CA PRO A 1007 -61.01 -8.89 47.45
C PRO A 1007 -61.84 -10.19 47.08
N ALA A 1008 -61.13 -11.30 46.84
CA ALA A 1008 -61.36 -12.73 47.25
C ALA A 1008 -62.67 -13.58 47.04
N ALA A 1009 -62.43 -14.82 46.55
CA ALA A 1009 -63.07 -16.14 46.84
C ALA A 1009 -64.46 -16.53 46.24
N PRO A 1010 -64.83 -17.84 46.10
CA PRO A 1010 -64.08 -19.12 46.11
C PRO A 1010 -64.36 -20.08 44.90
N ALA A 1011 -63.82 -21.33 44.93
CA ALA A 1011 -64.05 -22.44 43.96
C ALA A 1011 -65.21 -23.38 44.41
N PRO A 1012 -65.64 -24.48 43.70
CA PRO A 1012 -64.89 -25.59 43.03
C PRO A 1012 -65.31 -25.79 41.53
N GLU A 1013 -65.28 -26.92 40.78
CA GLU A 1013 -65.04 -28.37 41.03
C GLU A 1013 -64.47 -29.16 39.79
N HIS A 1014 -65.02 -30.32 39.37
CA HIS A 1014 -64.37 -31.32 38.48
C HIS A 1014 -65.19 -31.87 37.29
N ALA A 1015 -64.52 -32.24 36.17
CA ALA A 1015 -64.83 -33.40 35.31
C ALA A 1015 -63.67 -33.78 34.34
N ALA A 1016 -63.47 -35.10 34.08
CA ALA A 1016 -62.54 -35.75 33.11
C ALA A 1016 -62.96 -37.26 32.97
N PRO A 1017 -62.32 -38.19 32.19
CA PRO A 1017 -61.06 -38.16 31.39
C PRO A 1017 -61.09 -38.99 30.04
N SER A 1018 -59.91 -39.48 29.59
CA SER A 1018 -59.57 -40.52 28.53
C SER A 1018 -59.16 -39.96 27.14
N ALA A 1019 -57.98 -40.19 26.53
CA ALA A 1019 -57.07 -41.36 26.29
C ALA A 1019 -57.56 -42.31 25.16
N SER A 1020 -56.76 -42.86 24.22
CA SER A 1020 -55.29 -42.94 23.88
C SER A 1020 -55.04 -42.69 22.36
N ALA A 1021 -53.86 -42.51 21.71
CA ALA A 1021 -52.39 -42.69 21.91
C ALA A 1021 -51.71 -43.98 21.35
N LEU A 1022 -50.48 -43.84 20.78
CA LEU A 1022 -49.49 -44.84 20.24
C LEU A 1022 -49.78 -45.56 18.88
N PRO A 1023 -48.80 -46.20 18.14
CA PRO A 1023 -47.34 -45.92 17.96
C PRO A 1023 -46.68 -46.27 16.56
N THR A 1024 -45.38 -45.90 16.40
CA THR A 1024 -44.23 -46.58 15.69
C THR A 1024 -44.13 -46.89 14.17
N THR A 1025 -43.06 -46.32 13.56
CA THR A 1025 -41.98 -46.89 12.68
C THR A 1025 -42.20 -48.06 11.70
N TYR A 1026 -41.58 -47.96 10.51
CA TYR A 1026 -40.87 -49.06 9.81
C TYR A 1026 -39.62 -48.53 9.02
N VAL A 1027 -38.84 -49.42 8.40
CA VAL A 1027 -37.43 -49.20 7.99
C VAL A 1027 -37.12 -49.88 6.63
N LEU A 1028 -36.30 -49.22 5.80
CA LEU A 1028 -35.52 -49.65 4.62
C LEU A 1028 -36.08 -50.71 3.62
N ASP A 1029 -35.89 -50.43 2.33
CA ASP A 1029 -35.34 -51.40 1.37
C ASP A 1029 -34.58 -50.65 0.26
N GLU A 1030 -33.61 -51.32 -0.40
CA GLU A 1030 -32.78 -50.77 -1.49
C GLU A 1030 -33.34 -51.17 -2.87
N MET A 1031 -32.95 -50.48 -3.95
CA MET A 1031 -32.32 -51.11 -5.15
C MET A 1031 -32.10 -50.13 -6.32
N ASP A 1032 -30.89 -50.24 -6.89
CA ASP A 1032 -30.43 -49.99 -8.27
C ASP A 1032 -30.69 -48.67 -9.00
N VAL A 1033 -29.62 -48.21 -9.67
CA VAL A 1033 -29.55 -47.04 -10.55
C VAL A 1033 -29.18 -47.53 -11.95
N ASP A 1034 -29.97 -47.20 -12.97
CA ASP A 1034 -29.62 -47.43 -14.39
C ASP A 1034 -29.22 -46.11 -15.06
N GLU A 1035 -28.13 -46.15 -15.82
CA GLU A 1035 -27.42 -45.00 -16.41
C GLU A 1035 -27.95 -44.66 -17.82
N VAL A 1036 -28.56 -43.48 -18.01
CA VAL A 1036 -28.98 -42.99 -19.34
C VAL A 1036 -28.76 -41.47 -19.48
N CYS A 1037 -28.32 -41.05 -20.68
CA CYS A 1037 -27.97 -39.67 -21.01
C CYS A 1037 -29.13 -38.65 -20.99
N PHE A 1038 -28.71 -37.38 -20.94
CA PHE A 1038 -29.35 -36.24 -21.60
C PHE A 1038 -30.18 -36.60 -22.85
N ASP A 1039 -31.43 -36.15 -22.88
CA ASP A 1039 -32.09 -35.55 -24.05
C ASP A 1039 -33.30 -34.72 -23.57
N GLU A 1040 -33.76 -33.77 -24.38
CA GLU A 1040 -34.86 -32.85 -24.04
C GLU A 1040 -36.22 -33.55 -23.90
N ILE A 1041 -37.15 -33.01 -23.09
CA ILE A 1041 -38.55 -32.67 -23.46
C ILE A 1041 -39.40 -32.24 -22.24
N ARG A 1042 -39.77 -30.95 -22.22
CA ARG A 1042 -41.10 -30.38 -21.88
C ARG A 1042 -41.78 -30.73 -20.53
N GLU A 1043 -41.98 -29.70 -19.71
CA GLU A 1043 -42.95 -29.69 -18.60
C GLU A 1043 -44.43 -29.73 -19.05
N PRO A 1044 -45.35 -30.27 -18.24
CA PRO A 1044 -46.81 -30.14 -18.40
C PRO A 1044 -47.42 -29.06 -17.48
N ASP A 1045 -48.43 -28.34 -17.96
CA ASP A 1045 -49.03 -27.17 -17.30
C ASP A 1045 -49.83 -27.48 -16.01
N GLY A 1046 -49.83 -26.52 -15.06
CA GLY A 1046 -50.91 -26.32 -14.08
C GLY A 1046 -50.46 -26.27 -12.60
N ALA A 1047 -50.82 -25.24 -11.81
CA ALA A 1047 -51.64 -24.06 -12.11
C ALA A 1047 -51.34 -22.90 -11.12
N ASP A 1048 -51.86 -21.71 -11.45
CA ASP A 1048 -51.38 -20.40 -11.01
C ASP A 1048 -51.73 -19.99 -9.57
N LEU A 1049 -50.88 -19.13 -9.00
CA LEU A 1049 -51.26 -18.08 -8.04
C LEU A 1049 -50.44 -16.81 -8.36
N ASP A 1050 -51.09 -15.81 -8.96
CA ASP A 1050 -50.43 -14.66 -9.59
C ASP A 1050 -49.68 -13.74 -8.58
N LEU A 1051 -48.37 -13.54 -8.79
CA LEU A 1051 -47.56 -12.50 -8.13
C LEU A 1051 -46.43 -11.93 -9.03
N GLU A 1052 -46.72 -11.69 -10.32
CA GLU A 1052 -45.83 -10.92 -11.22
C GLU A 1052 -46.57 -9.69 -11.79
N ASP A 1053 -46.10 -8.47 -11.44
CA ASP A 1053 -46.18 -7.23 -12.27
C ASP A 1053 -45.61 -5.98 -11.53
N GLU A 1054 -44.28 -5.89 -11.41
CA GLU A 1054 -43.59 -4.57 -11.39
C GLU A 1054 -42.40 -4.65 -12.38
N PRO A 1055 -42.27 -3.72 -13.35
CA PRO A 1055 -41.36 -3.90 -14.48
C PRO A 1055 -39.92 -3.48 -14.16
N THR A 1056 -39.20 -4.30 -13.38
CA THR A 1056 -37.75 -4.42 -13.61
C THR A 1056 -37.55 -5.08 -14.97
N LEU A 1057 -36.78 -4.45 -15.88
CA LEU A 1057 -36.51 -4.96 -17.23
C LEU A 1057 -36.22 -6.47 -17.23
N GLY A 1058 -37.15 -7.24 -17.81
CA GLY A 1058 -37.07 -8.70 -17.83
C GLY A 1058 -35.87 -9.22 -18.63
N ARG A 1059 -35.40 -10.42 -18.29
CA ARG A 1059 -34.35 -11.11 -19.06
C ARG A 1059 -34.77 -11.24 -20.52
N LEU A 1060 -33.90 -10.88 -21.46
CA LEU A 1060 -34.10 -11.14 -22.89
C LEU A 1060 -33.33 -12.40 -23.33
N THR A 1061 -32.13 -12.62 -22.78
CA THR A 1061 -31.45 -13.93 -22.70
C THR A 1061 -30.66 -14.01 -21.39
N ASP A 1062 -30.17 -15.20 -21.04
CA ASP A 1062 -29.18 -15.38 -19.97
C ASP A 1062 -27.75 -14.97 -20.42
N GLU A 1063 -27.52 -14.93 -21.74
CA GLU A 1063 -26.27 -14.47 -22.36
C GLU A 1063 -26.00 -12.97 -22.11
N ASP A 1064 -27.05 -12.16 -21.87
CA ASP A 1064 -26.94 -10.75 -21.43
C ASP A 1064 -26.56 -10.60 -19.92
N VAL A 1065 -26.34 -11.70 -19.20
CA VAL A 1065 -26.08 -11.73 -17.75
C VAL A 1065 -24.74 -12.39 -17.41
N ALA A 1066 -24.22 -13.29 -18.26
CA ALA A 1066 -22.91 -13.92 -18.09
C ALA A 1066 -21.74 -12.97 -18.40
N LEU A 1067 -21.41 -12.10 -17.46
CA LEU A 1067 -20.04 -11.60 -17.32
C LEU A 1067 -19.24 -12.63 -16.49
N ASP A 1068 -18.63 -13.60 -17.17
CA ASP A 1068 -17.70 -14.57 -16.58
C ASP A 1068 -16.38 -13.90 -16.16
N MET A 1069 -16.47 -12.98 -15.19
CA MET A 1069 -15.35 -12.22 -14.64
C MET A 1069 -14.80 -12.84 -13.35
N ASP A 1070 -15.55 -13.74 -12.70
CA ASP A 1070 -15.16 -14.39 -11.44
C ASP A 1070 -13.97 -15.36 -11.59
N GLU A 1071 -13.79 -16.00 -12.75
CA GLU A 1071 -12.62 -16.88 -13.00
C GLU A 1071 -11.30 -16.11 -13.18
N THR A 1072 -11.33 -14.80 -13.45
CA THR A 1072 -10.12 -14.03 -13.83
C THR A 1072 -9.12 -13.85 -12.69
N GLY A 1073 -9.52 -14.08 -11.44
CA GLY A 1073 -8.69 -13.92 -10.24
C GLY A 1073 -7.41 -14.77 -10.16
N ALA A 1074 -7.16 -15.65 -11.15
CA ALA A 1074 -5.93 -16.42 -11.30
C ALA A 1074 -4.83 -15.75 -12.15
N LEU A 1075 -5.14 -14.71 -12.94
CA LEU A 1075 -4.25 -14.20 -14.00
C LEU A 1075 -3.65 -12.81 -13.78
N TYR A 1076 -4.11 -12.04 -12.79
CA TYR A 1076 -3.55 -10.73 -12.46
C TYR A 1076 -2.12 -10.83 -11.90
N GLY A 1077 -1.26 -9.86 -12.21
CA GLY A 1077 0.16 -9.81 -11.82
C GLY A 1077 0.37 -9.60 -10.31
N GLU A 1078 1.63 -9.46 -9.86
CA GLU A 1078 1.94 -9.00 -8.50
C GLU A 1078 1.98 -7.45 -8.42
N ASP A 1079 2.22 -6.79 -9.56
CA ASP A 1079 2.47 -5.35 -9.68
C ASP A 1079 1.22 -4.53 -10.09
N GLU A 1080 0.06 -5.16 -10.26
CA GLU A 1080 -1.07 -4.61 -11.02
C GLU A 1080 -2.01 -3.69 -10.21
N PHE A 1081 -1.86 -3.64 -8.88
CA PHE A 1081 -2.72 -2.87 -7.95
C PHE A 1081 -1.92 -2.15 -6.85
N GLY A 1082 -0.83 -1.48 -7.26
CA GLY A 1082 -0.13 -0.52 -6.43
C GLY A 1082 -1.03 0.65 -5.99
N PHE A 1083 -0.65 1.34 -4.91
CA PHE A 1083 -1.18 2.68 -4.61
C PHE A 1083 -0.24 3.80 -5.07
N GLU A 1084 0.85 3.45 -5.74
CA GLU A 1084 1.45 4.34 -6.73
C GLU A 1084 0.45 4.45 -7.90
N ALA A 1085 0.30 5.63 -8.49
CA ALA A 1085 -0.64 5.82 -9.60
C ALA A 1085 -0.26 4.95 -10.82
N ASP A 1086 -1.16 4.81 -11.82
CA ASP A 1086 -0.68 4.60 -13.19
C ASP A 1086 0.44 5.63 -13.42
N ALA A 1087 1.61 5.19 -13.91
CA ALA A 1087 2.85 5.97 -13.98
C ALA A 1087 2.77 7.06 -15.06
N ASP A 1088 1.80 7.96 -14.89
CA ASP A 1088 1.25 8.78 -15.95
C ASP A 1088 1.65 10.26 -15.84
N ALA A 1089 2.14 10.70 -14.66
CA ALA A 1089 2.74 12.01 -14.39
C ALA A 1089 3.51 12.04 -13.04
N ALA A 1090 4.85 11.87 -13.04
CA ALA A 1090 5.74 12.17 -11.90
C ALA A 1090 7.25 12.18 -12.26
N ASP A 1091 7.66 12.72 -13.41
CA ASP A 1091 9.09 12.89 -13.73
C ASP A 1091 9.62 14.22 -13.16
N GLU A 1092 10.19 14.17 -11.95
CA GLU A 1092 11.03 15.23 -11.37
C GLU A 1092 12.39 14.65 -10.96
N GLU A 1093 13.28 14.40 -11.92
CA GLU A 1093 14.70 14.12 -11.64
C GLU A 1093 15.51 15.44 -11.61
N GLU A 1094 16.19 15.71 -10.50
CA GLU A 1094 17.24 16.74 -10.45
C GLU A 1094 18.52 16.18 -11.08
N ASP A 1095 18.76 16.50 -12.35
CA ASP A 1095 20.01 16.19 -13.07
C ASP A 1095 21.25 16.67 -12.28
N PHE A 1096 21.99 15.71 -11.73
CA PHE A 1096 23.38 15.94 -11.31
C PHE A 1096 24.30 15.54 -12.46
N GLU A 1097 24.84 16.54 -13.17
CA GLU A 1097 25.79 16.36 -14.27
C GLU A 1097 27.00 15.49 -13.87
N GLU A 1098 26.98 14.20 -14.21
CA GLU A 1098 28.16 13.33 -14.09
C GLU A 1098 29.10 13.61 -15.28
N ILE A 1099 30.14 14.40 -15.03
CA ILE A 1099 31.09 14.84 -16.05
C ILE A 1099 31.99 13.66 -16.46
N ASP A 1100 31.87 13.26 -17.73
CA ASP A 1100 32.83 12.38 -18.43
C ASP A 1100 34.27 12.97 -18.34
N ASP A 1101 35.16 12.27 -17.65
CA ASP A 1101 36.59 12.63 -17.53
C ASP A 1101 37.52 11.42 -17.82
N ASP A 1102 37.18 10.64 -18.86
CA ASP A 1102 37.94 9.47 -19.34
C ASP A 1102 39.19 9.87 -20.16
N VAL A 1103 40.17 10.49 -19.51
CA VAL A 1103 41.36 11.08 -20.16
C VAL A 1103 42.68 10.69 -19.48
N PHE A 1104 43.26 9.58 -19.97
CA PHE A 1104 44.56 8.96 -19.63
C PHE A 1104 44.67 8.30 -18.22
N GLY A 1105 45.17 7.06 -18.06
CA GLY A 1105 45.58 6.05 -19.04
C GLY A 1105 47.00 5.50 -18.84
N SER A 1106 47.20 4.56 -17.90
CA SER A 1106 48.34 3.61 -17.86
C SER A 1106 48.10 2.44 -16.90
#